data_AF-A0AA49K139-F1
#
_entry.id   AF-A0AA49K139-F1
#
_cell.length_a   1.000
_cell.length_b   1.000
_cell.length_c   1.000
_cell.angle_alpha   90.00
_cell.angle_beta   90.00
_cell.angle_gamma   90.00
#
_symmetry.space_group_name_H-M   'P 1'
#
loop_
_entity.id
_entity.type
_entity.pdbx_description
1 polymer ?
#
loop_
_entity_poly.entity_id
_entity_poly.type
_entity_poly.pdbx_seq_one_letter_code
_entity_poly.pdbx_strand_id
1 'polypeptide(L)'
;MLHTLRVLLALGPFVISILRDQRRWLWFGAPLLRSPEFHARRARALVARIAKLGPTFVKLAQVFAARADLIPEPYLSQLGTLTDRVPPVPWDAIERELRSAYGEAPERTFTSIDRSPIAAASLGQVHRATWRGRDVAVKVLRPGVEHTVERDLRSARAITAWAARRWPVPHVLGFQSLVEEFATRIAEEMDFRLEAEYATEVRGNFRGNPRVVIPEVMHELTRRRVLVLAFIDGRRVDRLPAGSVDAQRLAALVMEVYVQMMLVDGLFHADPHAGNLLFTADGRLVLLDFGMMVRVPQETRLALIRTVFASIRRDPVAVADGFTALGLVAPGADPAEIRRLAGILVELSVQRTTTQQRLETMLADRVMASLYDFPVILPRDLVYFARTAALIEGIGTRYDPYFNAIQVGTPLVMRMRSRILKSLGQEAEPSVEEYAAMAGWAVGRAWRRVREVVRPLLSGLALCLGLGAATALQAQTSDSLEARIAAAVQREGLIGVSWSLLRDDSVRLGAAGTRDVRSGAVLSPESRMQVGSVAKTVTALGVLRLVSQGRLDLDAEVSTLLDAPRIENPFAASSPLRVRHLLDHSAGLDDARLWQVFTMRGDASRPLGEGLPARLTLRTPPGRQMSYSNTGYLLAGMVIERVTGSPYEAWLDSAVLAPLGMTRSTTRFVTQADDSTLAMGHFDLSTVAPTVAFPVRPAIQLTTTAEDMARLARFLVSDGRIGDSVFVDAALLQAMARASTTDAARAGLGVGYALGLLRRDRYGAVGHCHLGNQGNFRAVLCVYPQQQRAMFASYNSDPESGNFAAVDSLLVDALDVSASGSPAAAVTNATLRALDGWYEVTPARFQQFAYLDALASAVRVTAIGDSALTFAPLGGTARHLTAAGSDRFRATGRSEASHVVIRNAEGNTVISDGTQTFARVSAGRLYLRWTSAGLGIFALLTILARGTWRGLRAIRHRAAGADPLRYATIGIALLLLAPVAYLFTDAMAIGDPTFANLGVAAATLLLPISLLASLAAIIGRGTAGRRVDLVLLVLATQWCTVLAANGFLPLMLWR
;
A
#
# COMPACT_ATOMS: atom_id res chain seq x y z
N MET A 1 -29.25 29.60 -14.24
CA MET A 1 -27.83 30.01 -14.02
C MET A 1 -27.38 29.87 -12.57
N LEU A 2 -28.08 30.45 -11.57
CA LEU A 2 -27.67 30.38 -10.16
C LEU A 2 -27.49 28.95 -9.63
N HIS A 3 -28.39 28.02 -9.99
CA HIS A 3 -28.28 26.61 -9.60
C HIS A 3 -27.08 25.91 -10.25
N THR A 4 -26.85 26.11 -11.54
CA THR A 4 -25.68 25.57 -12.26
C THR A 4 -24.38 26.10 -11.67
N LEU A 5 -24.33 27.38 -11.28
CA LEU A 5 -23.19 27.97 -10.57
C LEU A 5 -22.95 27.31 -9.21
N ARG A 6 -24.01 27.01 -8.46
CA ARG A 6 -23.92 26.27 -7.19
C ARG A 6 -23.35 24.87 -7.38
N VAL A 7 -23.78 24.15 -8.42
CA VAL A 7 -23.24 22.82 -8.79
C VAL A 7 -21.76 22.94 -9.16
N LEU A 8 -21.39 23.92 -9.98
CA LEU A 8 -20.01 24.19 -10.37
C LEU A 8 -19.13 24.59 -9.17
N LEU A 9 -19.62 25.36 -8.21
CA LEU A 9 -18.89 25.71 -6.99
C LEU A 9 -18.71 24.51 -6.05
N ALA A 10 -19.72 23.63 -5.99
CA ALA A 10 -19.65 22.42 -5.17
C ALA A 10 -18.62 21.41 -5.72
N LEU A 11 -18.62 21.18 -7.04
CA LEU A 11 -17.75 20.20 -7.70
C LEU A 11 -16.43 20.80 -8.21
N GLY A 12 -16.35 22.12 -8.36
CA GLY A 12 -15.19 22.84 -8.90
C GLY A 12 -13.88 22.56 -8.17
N PRO A 13 -13.82 22.53 -6.82
CA PRO A 13 -12.60 22.17 -6.10
C PRO A 13 -12.09 20.76 -6.40
N PHE A 14 -13.00 19.81 -6.68
CA PHE A 14 -12.64 18.46 -7.09
C PHE A 14 -12.04 18.44 -8.51
N VAL A 15 -12.70 19.11 -9.46
CA VAL A 15 -12.21 19.24 -10.84
C VAL A 15 -10.86 19.94 -10.89
N ILE A 16 -10.70 21.05 -10.16
CA ILE A 16 -9.41 21.76 -10.01
C ILE A 16 -8.35 20.85 -9.41
N SER A 17 -8.71 20.02 -8.42
CA SER A 17 -7.78 19.07 -7.82
C SER A 17 -7.34 17.97 -8.80
N ILE A 18 -8.21 17.46 -9.67
CA ILE A 18 -7.83 16.47 -10.70
C ILE A 18 -6.93 17.12 -11.74
N LEU A 19 -7.30 18.31 -12.22
CA LEU A 19 -6.48 19.06 -13.18
C LEU A 19 -5.09 19.36 -12.61
N ARG A 20 -4.99 19.59 -11.29
CA ARG A 20 -3.71 19.75 -10.57
C ARG A 20 -2.93 18.46 -10.36
N ASP A 21 -3.57 17.31 -10.42
CA ASP A 21 -2.88 16.01 -10.34
C ASP A 21 -2.33 15.61 -11.70
N GLN A 22 -3.07 15.85 -12.79
CA GLN A 22 -2.57 15.64 -14.16
C GLN A 22 -1.45 16.60 -14.52
N ARG A 23 -1.46 17.80 -13.95
CA ARG A 23 -0.42 18.82 -14.12
C ARG A 23 -0.20 19.56 -12.82
N ARG A 24 1.03 19.61 -12.29
CA ARG A 24 1.38 20.30 -11.03
C ARG A 24 0.74 21.69 -10.89
N TRP A 25 0.51 22.39 -12.00
CA TRP A 25 -0.33 23.58 -12.16
C TRP A 25 -1.47 23.31 -13.16
N LEU A 26 -2.61 24.00 -13.02
CA LEU A 26 -3.81 23.83 -13.86
C LEU A 26 -3.56 23.78 -15.39
N TRP A 27 -2.43 24.33 -15.85
CA TRP A 27 -2.08 24.41 -17.26
C TRP A 27 -0.69 23.81 -17.61
N PHE A 28 0.19 23.50 -16.64
CA PHE A 28 1.58 23.07 -16.88
C PHE A 28 2.21 22.31 -15.69
N GLY A 29 3.29 21.55 -15.94
CA GLY A 29 4.04 20.80 -14.93
C GLY A 29 3.72 19.31 -14.90
N ALA A 30 4.66 18.49 -14.42
CA ALA A 30 4.53 17.03 -14.35
C ALA A 30 3.35 16.59 -13.46
N PRO A 31 2.78 15.39 -13.67
CA PRO A 31 1.74 14.85 -12.80
C PRO A 31 2.23 14.76 -11.36
N LEU A 32 1.38 15.13 -10.40
CA LEU A 32 1.69 14.94 -8.98
C LEU A 32 1.31 13.51 -8.60
N LEU A 33 2.30 12.67 -8.32
CA LEU A 33 2.07 11.38 -7.68
C LEU A 33 1.48 11.62 -6.29
N ARG A 34 0.31 11.08 -6.04
CA ARG A 34 -0.42 11.23 -4.78
C ARG A 34 -0.48 9.89 -4.08
N SER A 35 -0.32 9.89 -2.75
CA SER A 35 -0.49 8.66 -1.99
C SER A 35 -1.91 8.11 -2.12
N PRO A 36 -2.11 6.79 -2.02
CA PRO A 36 -3.45 6.19 -1.98
C PRO A 36 -4.38 6.84 -0.95
N GLU A 37 -3.83 7.25 0.20
CA GLU A 37 -4.57 7.92 1.28
C GLU A 37 -5.08 9.32 0.88
N PHE A 38 -4.35 10.05 0.02
CA PHE A 38 -4.79 11.33 -0.52
C PHE A 38 -6.01 11.13 -1.42
N HIS A 39 -5.95 10.14 -2.32
CA HIS A 39 -7.09 9.81 -3.17
C HIS A 39 -8.29 9.34 -2.33
N ALA A 40 -8.07 8.55 -1.27
CA ALA A 40 -9.15 8.11 -0.38
C ALA A 40 -9.82 9.27 0.36
N ARG A 41 -9.05 10.25 0.87
CA ARG A 41 -9.62 11.49 1.46
C ARG A 41 -10.39 12.32 0.43
N ARG A 42 -9.86 12.45 -0.78
CA ARG A 42 -10.52 13.23 -1.84
C ARG A 42 -11.82 12.57 -2.28
N ALA A 43 -11.84 11.24 -2.39
CA ALA A 43 -13.03 10.46 -2.67
C ALA A 43 -14.12 10.66 -1.60
N ARG A 44 -13.76 10.61 -0.31
CA ARG A 44 -14.67 10.97 0.80
C ARG A 44 -15.23 12.39 0.68
N ALA A 45 -14.37 13.35 0.34
CA ALA A 45 -14.78 14.75 0.17
C ALA A 45 -15.71 14.95 -1.03
N LEU A 46 -15.49 14.21 -2.14
CA LEU A 46 -16.36 14.22 -3.32
C LEU A 46 -17.76 13.68 -2.96
N VAL A 47 -17.82 12.53 -2.31
CA VAL A 47 -19.08 11.90 -1.86
C VAL A 47 -19.87 12.85 -0.95
N ALA A 48 -19.22 13.47 0.03
CA ALA A 48 -19.86 14.44 0.90
C ALA A 48 -20.41 15.67 0.15
N ARG A 49 -19.77 16.09 -0.96
CA ARG A 49 -20.24 17.18 -1.83
C ARG A 49 -21.42 16.75 -2.68
N ILE A 50 -21.37 15.56 -3.27
CA ILE A 50 -22.47 14.97 -4.05
C ILE A 50 -23.71 14.79 -3.17
N ALA A 51 -23.56 14.26 -1.96
CA ALA A 51 -24.66 14.12 -1.01
C ALA A 51 -25.36 15.46 -0.70
N LYS A 52 -24.59 16.56 -0.62
CA LYS A 52 -25.12 17.93 -0.40
C LYS A 52 -25.83 18.53 -1.62
N LEU A 53 -25.57 18.03 -2.82
CA LEU A 53 -26.24 18.49 -4.05
C LEU A 53 -27.65 17.93 -4.18
N GLY A 54 -27.94 16.84 -3.47
CA GLY A 54 -29.29 16.29 -3.34
C GLY A 54 -29.50 14.99 -4.12
N PRO A 55 -30.74 14.44 -4.06
CA PRO A 55 -31.04 13.07 -4.51
C PRO A 55 -30.73 12.80 -5.98
N THR A 56 -30.95 13.77 -6.87
CA THR A 56 -30.65 13.60 -8.31
C THR A 56 -29.17 13.34 -8.55
N PHE A 57 -28.28 14.07 -7.88
CA PHE A 57 -26.83 13.90 -8.01
C PHE A 57 -26.32 12.64 -7.30
N VAL A 58 -26.98 12.21 -6.22
CA VAL A 58 -26.73 10.92 -5.57
C VAL A 58 -27.04 9.77 -6.53
N LYS A 59 -28.22 9.77 -7.17
CA LYS A 59 -28.57 8.77 -8.18
C LYS A 59 -27.67 8.80 -9.40
N LEU A 60 -27.36 9.99 -9.92
CA LEU A 60 -26.41 10.14 -11.02
C LEU A 60 -25.01 9.59 -10.65
N ALA A 61 -24.57 9.81 -9.42
CA ALA A 61 -23.30 9.29 -8.90
C ALA A 61 -23.29 7.77 -8.74
N GLN A 62 -24.43 7.15 -8.41
CA GLN A 62 -24.58 5.69 -8.38
C GLN A 62 -24.51 5.09 -9.80
N VAL A 63 -25.12 5.75 -10.79
CA VAL A 63 -24.97 5.37 -12.21
C VAL A 63 -23.51 5.49 -12.66
N PHE A 64 -22.81 6.54 -12.23
CA PHE A 64 -21.37 6.67 -12.49
C PHE A 64 -20.53 5.61 -11.77
N ALA A 65 -20.88 5.23 -10.54
CA ALA A 65 -20.18 4.19 -9.79
C ALA A 65 -20.30 2.80 -10.44
N ALA A 66 -21.33 2.58 -11.27
CA ALA A 66 -21.48 1.37 -12.07
C ALA A 66 -20.53 1.32 -13.28
N ARG A 67 -19.90 2.44 -13.65
CA ARG A 67 -18.94 2.55 -14.77
C ARG A 67 -17.51 2.57 -14.25
N ALA A 68 -17.04 1.41 -13.79
CA ALA A 68 -15.67 1.22 -13.30
C ALA A 68 -14.59 1.54 -14.35
N ASP A 69 -14.94 1.48 -15.63
CA ASP A 69 -14.12 1.91 -16.77
C ASP A 69 -13.91 3.43 -16.84
N LEU A 70 -14.75 4.21 -16.14
CA LEU A 70 -14.67 5.67 -16.12
C LEU A 70 -14.16 6.24 -14.78
N ILE A 71 -14.16 5.45 -13.71
CA ILE A 71 -13.87 5.93 -12.35
C ILE A 71 -12.89 4.98 -11.63
N PRO A 72 -11.70 5.46 -11.24
CA PRO A 72 -10.72 4.62 -10.55
C PRO A 72 -11.08 4.39 -9.07
N GLU A 73 -10.58 3.30 -8.48
CA GLU A 73 -10.46 3.21 -7.01
C GLU A 73 -9.45 4.25 -6.52
N PRO A 74 -9.64 4.93 -5.36
CA PRO A 74 -10.62 4.73 -4.29
C PRO A 74 -11.95 5.50 -4.45
N TYR A 75 -12.24 6.08 -5.62
CA TYR A 75 -13.47 6.88 -5.81
C TYR A 75 -14.69 5.99 -5.96
N LEU A 76 -14.54 4.87 -6.65
CA LEU A 76 -15.60 3.89 -6.87
C LEU A 76 -16.12 3.32 -5.55
N SER A 77 -15.24 2.82 -4.68
CA SER A 77 -15.61 2.33 -3.34
C SER A 77 -16.32 3.39 -2.49
N GLN A 78 -15.87 4.65 -2.54
CA GLN A 78 -16.51 5.73 -1.78
C GLN A 78 -17.87 6.12 -2.37
N LEU A 79 -18.03 6.19 -3.69
CA LEU A 79 -19.33 6.45 -4.32
C LEU A 79 -20.35 5.35 -3.97
N GLY A 80 -19.90 4.10 -3.81
CA GLY A 80 -20.71 2.99 -3.32
C GLY A 80 -21.26 3.17 -1.90
N THR A 81 -20.74 4.12 -1.11
CA THR A 81 -21.29 4.44 0.22
C THR A 81 -22.52 5.36 0.17
N LEU A 82 -22.83 5.94 -1.00
CA LEU A 82 -24.01 6.79 -1.17
C LEU A 82 -25.29 5.97 -1.12
N THR A 83 -26.08 6.19 -0.07
CA THR A 83 -27.39 5.55 0.09
C THR A 83 -28.53 6.44 -0.41
N ASP A 84 -29.58 5.85 -0.98
CA ASP A 84 -30.83 6.54 -1.35
C ASP A 84 -31.72 6.97 -0.18
N ARG A 85 -31.28 6.76 1.06
CA ARG A 85 -32.07 7.09 2.24
C ARG A 85 -32.09 8.60 2.46
N VAL A 86 -33.29 9.13 2.46
CA VAL A 86 -33.57 10.54 2.69
C VAL A 86 -34.65 10.66 3.76
N PRO A 87 -34.65 11.74 4.56
CA PRO A 87 -35.71 11.97 5.55
C PRO A 87 -37.11 11.90 4.90
N PRO A 88 -38.11 11.36 5.62
CA PRO A 88 -39.47 11.29 5.11
C PRO A 88 -40.05 12.69 4.91
N VAL A 89 -40.89 12.83 3.89
CA VAL A 89 -41.67 14.04 3.65
C VAL A 89 -42.83 14.07 4.67
N PRO A 90 -43.17 15.24 5.23
CA PRO A 90 -44.33 15.38 6.11
C PRO A 90 -45.63 14.88 5.45
N TRP A 91 -46.49 14.27 6.25
CA TRP A 91 -47.76 13.67 5.79
C TRP A 91 -48.60 14.63 4.95
N ASP A 92 -48.78 15.88 5.37
CA ASP A 92 -49.61 16.86 4.66
C ASP A 92 -49.23 17.05 3.18
N ALA A 93 -47.94 16.89 2.86
CA ALA A 93 -47.50 17.00 1.48
C ALA A 93 -47.77 15.71 0.68
N ILE A 94 -47.67 14.55 1.32
CA ILE A 94 -48.07 13.25 0.74
C ILE A 94 -49.59 13.19 0.53
N GLU A 95 -50.37 13.66 1.51
CA GLU A 95 -51.83 13.73 1.42
C GLU A 95 -52.28 14.59 0.23
N ARG A 96 -51.63 15.74 -0.01
CA ARG A 96 -51.88 16.57 -1.18
C ARG A 96 -51.62 15.84 -2.50
N GLU A 97 -50.55 15.06 -2.58
CA GLU A 97 -50.23 14.25 -3.78
C GLU A 97 -51.25 13.14 -4.00
N LEU A 98 -51.65 12.43 -2.94
CA LEU A 98 -52.71 11.42 -3.01
C LEU A 98 -54.04 12.02 -3.43
N ARG A 99 -54.43 13.18 -2.85
CA ARG A 99 -55.65 13.89 -3.22
C ARG A 99 -55.61 14.37 -4.66
N SER A 100 -54.45 14.84 -5.14
CA SER A 100 -54.28 15.20 -6.55
C SER A 100 -54.38 13.99 -7.48
N ALA A 101 -53.92 12.81 -7.06
CA ALA A 101 -53.95 11.60 -7.88
C ALA A 101 -55.34 10.96 -7.97
N TYR A 102 -56.14 11.04 -6.90
CA TYR A 102 -57.47 10.42 -6.83
C TYR A 102 -58.64 11.38 -6.98
N GLY A 103 -58.41 12.69 -6.87
CA GLY A 103 -59.46 13.73 -6.93
C GLY A 103 -60.26 13.90 -5.63
N GLU A 104 -59.97 13.10 -4.61
CA GLU A 104 -60.66 13.09 -3.31
C GLU A 104 -59.71 12.79 -2.15
N ALA A 105 -60.19 12.83 -0.90
CA ALA A 105 -59.38 12.52 0.27
C ALA A 105 -58.96 11.04 0.28
N PRO A 106 -57.71 10.70 0.66
CA PRO A 106 -57.23 9.31 0.66
C PRO A 106 -58.06 8.38 1.55
N GLU A 107 -58.73 8.91 2.58
CA GLU A 107 -59.64 8.18 3.46
C GLU A 107 -60.93 7.70 2.76
N ARG A 108 -61.28 8.26 1.58
CA ARG A 108 -62.35 7.72 0.74
C ARG A 108 -61.89 6.57 -0.14
N THR A 109 -60.62 6.56 -0.50
CA THR A 109 -60.01 5.52 -1.35
C THR A 109 -59.55 4.31 -0.52
N PHE A 110 -58.92 4.55 0.63
CA PHE A 110 -58.41 3.51 1.53
C PHE A 110 -59.23 3.45 2.82
N THR A 111 -59.51 2.24 3.31
CA THR A 111 -60.18 2.01 4.59
C THR A 111 -59.39 2.60 5.76
N SER A 112 -58.06 2.54 5.68
CA SER A 112 -57.13 3.22 6.59
C SER A 112 -55.78 3.38 5.90
N ILE A 113 -55.04 4.44 6.22
CA ILE A 113 -53.67 4.66 5.75
C ILE A 113 -52.81 5.16 6.91
N ASP A 114 -51.65 4.54 7.11
CA ASP A 114 -50.69 4.96 8.13
C ASP A 114 -49.99 6.24 7.68
N ARG A 115 -50.06 7.27 8.52
CA ARG A 115 -49.39 8.55 8.27
C ARG A 115 -47.88 8.45 8.40
N SER A 116 -47.40 7.47 9.15
CA SER A 116 -45.98 7.13 9.26
C SER A 116 -45.57 6.28 8.07
N PRO A 117 -44.54 6.67 7.31
CA PRO A 117 -44.07 5.84 6.20
C PRO A 117 -43.32 4.61 6.68
N ILE A 118 -43.53 3.47 6.00
CA ILE A 118 -42.76 2.24 6.23
C ILE A 118 -41.40 2.27 5.54
N ALA A 119 -41.26 3.08 4.48
CA ALA A 119 -40.00 3.32 3.78
C ALA A 119 -39.99 4.70 3.12
N ALA A 120 -38.82 5.35 3.10
CA ALA A 120 -38.59 6.59 2.37
C ALA A 120 -37.35 6.43 1.48
N ALA A 121 -37.54 6.60 0.17
CA ALA A 121 -36.49 6.54 -0.84
C ALA A 121 -36.33 7.90 -1.53
N SER A 122 -35.37 8.00 -2.45
CA SER A 122 -34.96 9.24 -3.10
C SER A 122 -36.03 9.87 -3.99
N LEU A 123 -36.85 9.09 -4.70
CA LEU A 123 -37.95 9.59 -5.54
C LEU A 123 -39.34 9.48 -4.90
N GLY A 124 -39.53 8.51 -4.00
CA GLY A 124 -40.85 8.21 -3.45
C GLY A 124 -40.84 7.77 -1.99
N GLN A 125 -42.02 7.71 -1.39
CA GLN A 125 -42.24 7.32 -0.01
C GLN A 125 -43.38 6.30 0.05
N VAL A 126 -43.21 5.26 0.86
CA VAL A 126 -44.14 4.13 0.95
C VAL A 126 -44.88 4.16 2.28
N HIS A 127 -46.20 4.06 2.22
CA HIS A 127 -47.12 3.99 3.36
C HIS A 127 -47.85 2.65 3.38
N ARG A 128 -48.17 2.13 4.56
CA ARG A 128 -49.06 0.96 4.68
C ARG A 128 -50.50 1.46 4.70
N ALA A 129 -51.38 0.80 3.96
CA ALA A 129 -52.80 1.10 3.96
C ALA A 129 -53.63 -0.19 3.90
N THR A 130 -54.93 -0.07 4.14
CA THR A 130 -55.89 -1.16 3.99
C THR A 130 -56.90 -0.76 2.92
N TRP A 131 -57.10 -1.62 1.93
CA TRP A 131 -58.03 -1.42 0.83
C TRP A 131 -58.93 -2.64 0.67
N ARG A 132 -60.25 -2.44 0.78
CA ARG A 132 -61.26 -3.53 0.70
C ARG A 132 -60.92 -4.74 1.60
N GLY A 133 -60.41 -4.47 2.81
CA GLY A 133 -60.01 -5.48 3.79
C GLY A 133 -58.64 -6.16 3.54
N ARG A 134 -57.87 -5.71 2.54
CA ARG A 134 -56.51 -6.20 2.25
C ARG A 134 -55.46 -5.17 2.59
N ASP A 135 -54.34 -5.62 3.14
CA ASP A 135 -53.18 -4.75 3.37
C ASP A 135 -52.41 -4.48 2.07
N VAL A 136 -52.11 -3.21 1.84
CA VAL A 136 -51.41 -2.71 0.66
C VAL A 136 -50.28 -1.75 1.04
N ALA A 137 -49.24 -1.71 0.22
CA ALA A 137 -48.17 -0.73 0.26
C ALA A 137 -48.45 0.34 -0.81
N VAL A 138 -48.58 1.60 -0.38
CA VAL A 138 -48.86 2.76 -1.22
C VAL A 138 -47.57 3.57 -1.38
N LYS A 139 -46.92 3.46 -2.54
CA LYS A 139 -45.72 4.22 -2.91
C LYS A 139 -46.15 5.51 -3.61
N VAL A 140 -45.83 6.65 -3.02
CA VAL A 140 -46.19 8.00 -3.50
C VAL A 140 -44.94 8.73 -3.97
N LEU A 141 -45.01 9.36 -5.14
CA LEU A 141 -43.92 10.17 -5.67
C LEU A 141 -43.74 11.44 -4.82
N ARG A 142 -42.50 11.80 -4.50
CA ARG A 142 -42.22 12.96 -3.64
C ARG A 142 -42.74 14.26 -4.28
N PRO A 143 -43.42 15.12 -3.51
CA PRO A 143 -43.87 16.42 -4.00
C PRO A 143 -42.72 17.26 -4.55
N GLY A 144 -42.89 17.82 -5.75
CA GLY A 144 -41.90 18.69 -6.39
C GLY A 144 -40.59 18.01 -6.87
N VAL A 145 -40.50 16.69 -6.81
CA VAL A 145 -39.27 15.96 -7.19
C VAL A 145 -38.95 16.10 -8.68
N GLU A 146 -39.97 16.06 -9.55
CA GLU A 146 -39.79 16.19 -11.00
C GLU A 146 -39.13 17.53 -11.38
N HIS A 147 -39.58 18.64 -10.78
CA HIS A 147 -38.99 19.96 -11.04
C HIS A 147 -37.53 20.04 -10.54
N THR A 148 -37.24 19.38 -9.42
CA THR A 148 -35.88 19.30 -8.87
C THR A 148 -34.96 18.50 -9.81
N VAL A 149 -35.40 17.33 -10.26
CA VAL A 149 -34.69 16.47 -11.20
C VAL A 149 -34.46 17.21 -12.52
N GLU A 150 -35.47 17.87 -13.08
CA GLU A 150 -35.37 18.61 -14.34
C GLU A 150 -34.34 19.75 -14.25
N ARG A 151 -34.34 20.51 -13.14
CA ARG A 151 -33.38 21.59 -12.89
C ARG A 151 -31.93 21.07 -12.75
N ASP A 152 -31.76 19.93 -12.07
CA ASP A 152 -30.48 19.27 -11.88
C ASP A 152 -29.94 18.71 -13.20
N LEU A 153 -30.78 18.03 -13.99
CA LEU A 153 -30.45 17.52 -15.33
C LEU A 153 -30.06 18.64 -16.30
N ARG A 154 -30.79 19.76 -16.31
CA ARG A 154 -30.41 20.94 -17.09
C ARG A 154 -29.00 21.43 -16.74
N SER A 155 -28.64 21.39 -15.46
CA SER A 155 -27.30 21.78 -15.02
C SER A 155 -26.24 20.75 -15.40
N ALA A 156 -26.52 19.45 -15.21
CA ALA A 156 -25.61 18.38 -15.59
C ALA A 156 -25.30 18.40 -17.10
N ARG A 157 -26.34 18.51 -17.95
CA ARG A 157 -26.20 18.63 -19.42
C ARG A 157 -25.38 19.84 -19.84
N ALA A 158 -25.64 21.01 -19.24
CA ALA A 158 -24.88 22.21 -19.55
C ALA A 158 -23.39 22.06 -19.21
N ILE A 159 -23.08 21.41 -18.07
CA ILE A 159 -21.70 21.17 -17.62
C ILE A 159 -21.00 20.16 -18.53
N THR A 160 -21.63 19.02 -18.83
CA THR A 160 -21.01 17.98 -19.67
C THR A 160 -20.85 18.45 -21.12
N ALA A 161 -21.82 19.16 -21.69
CA ALA A 161 -21.70 19.74 -23.03
C ALA A 161 -20.62 20.82 -23.13
N TRP A 162 -20.38 21.59 -22.06
CA TRP A 162 -19.26 22.52 -22.01
C TRP A 162 -17.91 21.77 -21.90
N ALA A 163 -17.84 20.76 -21.04
CA ALA A 163 -16.63 19.95 -20.86
C ALA A 163 -16.24 19.20 -22.14
N ALA A 164 -17.21 18.58 -22.84
CA ALA A 164 -16.99 17.86 -24.09
C ALA A 164 -16.46 18.77 -25.21
N ARG A 165 -16.98 20.00 -25.30
CA ARG A 165 -16.45 21.01 -26.24
C ARG A 165 -15.02 21.43 -25.93
N ARG A 166 -14.65 21.45 -24.64
CA ARG A 166 -13.33 21.91 -24.20
C ARG A 166 -12.26 20.81 -24.18
N TRP A 167 -12.67 19.56 -23.98
CA TRP A 167 -11.84 18.37 -23.90
C TRP A 167 -12.58 17.18 -24.57
N PRO A 168 -12.46 17.01 -25.89
CA PRO A 168 -13.17 15.96 -26.63
C PRO A 168 -12.44 14.61 -26.52
N VAL A 169 -12.23 14.14 -25.29
CA VAL A 169 -11.61 12.83 -24.99
C VAL A 169 -12.69 11.78 -24.73
N PRO A 170 -12.44 10.48 -25.03
CA PRO A 170 -13.45 9.42 -24.91
C PRO A 170 -14.16 9.37 -23.56
N HIS A 171 -13.45 9.57 -22.43
CA HIS A 171 -14.06 9.59 -21.10
C HIS A 171 -15.06 10.75 -20.90
N VAL A 172 -14.75 11.95 -21.39
CA VAL A 172 -15.63 13.13 -21.26
C VAL A 172 -16.89 12.97 -22.12
N LEU A 173 -16.75 12.40 -23.31
CA LEU A 173 -17.87 12.03 -24.17
C LEU A 173 -18.72 10.91 -23.53
N GLY A 174 -18.07 9.93 -22.90
CA GLY A 174 -18.74 8.88 -22.12
C GLY A 174 -19.57 9.43 -20.96
N PHE A 175 -19.04 10.40 -20.20
CA PHE A 175 -19.80 11.09 -19.15
C PHE A 175 -21.02 11.84 -19.69
N GLN A 176 -20.92 12.45 -20.87
CA GLN A 176 -22.05 13.13 -21.50
C GLN A 176 -23.15 12.13 -21.89
N SER A 177 -22.80 11.02 -22.54
CA SER A 177 -23.76 9.97 -22.91
C SER A 177 -24.48 9.37 -21.71
N LEU A 178 -23.77 9.19 -20.58
CA LEU A 178 -24.36 8.70 -19.33
C LEU A 178 -25.37 9.66 -18.72
N VAL A 179 -25.15 10.97 -18.82
CA VAL A 179 -26.13 11.96 -18.34
C VAL A 179 -27.42 11.89 -19.16
N GLU A 180 -27.33 11.69 -20.48
CA GLU A 180 -28.52 11.54 -21.33
C GLU A 180 -29.27 10.23 -21.08
N GLU A 181 -28.53 9.14 -20.87
CA GLU A 181 -29.13 7.87 -20.45
C GLU A 181 -29.84 8.01 -19.10
N PHE A 182 -29.17 8.59 -18.10
CA PHE A 182 -29.75 8.81 -16.79
C PHE A 182 -31.01 9.68 -16.87
N ALA A 183 -31.01 10.71 -17.70
CA ALA A 183 -32.18 11.57 -17.90
C ALA A 183 -33.40 10.82 -18.43
N THR A 184 -33.18 9.83 -19.29
CA THR A 184 -34.24 8.95 -19.81
C THR A 184 -34.73 8.01 -18.70
N ARG A 185 -33.81 7.34 -18.02
CA ARG A 185 -34.12 6.35 -16.97
C ARG A 185 -34.82 6.95 -15.77
N ILE A 186 -34.37 8.11 -15.29
CA ILE A 186 -34.97 8.76 -14.13
C ILE A 186 -36.39 9.26 -14.45
N ALA A 187 -36.67 9.60 -15.71
CA ALA A 187 -38.02 9.95 -16.15
C ALA A 187 -38.95 8.73 -16.17
N GLU A 188 -38.47 7.58 -16.64
CA GLU A 188 -39.18 6.29 -16.57
C GLU A 188 -39.49 5.91 -15.12
N GLU A 189 -38.52 6.06 -14.20
CA GLU A 189 -38.67 5.72 -12.77
C GLU A 189 -39.67 6.64 -12.03
N MET A 190 -39.91 7.86 -12.52
CA MET A 190 -40.92 8.77 -11.96
C MET A 190 -42.35 8.48 -12.46
N ASP A 191 -42.52 7.56 -13.41
CA ASP A 191 -43.84 7.10 -13.86
C ASP A 191 -44.16 5.70 -13.32
N PHE A 192 -44.86 5.67 -12.19
CA PHE A 192 -45.22 4.44 -11.48
C PHE A 192 -46.16 3.50 -12.24
N ARG A 193 -46.74 3.93 -13.37
CA ARG A 193 -47.49 3.03 -14.25
C ARG A 193 -46.56 2.04 -14.97
N LEU A 194 -45.38 2.50 -15.38
CA LEU A 194 -44.37 1.65 -16.02
C LEU A 194 -43.85 0.60 -15.03
N GLU A 195 -43.57 1.00 -13.78
CA GLU A 195 -43.18 0.07 -12.71
C GLU A 195 -44.27 -0.99 -12.46
N ALA A 196 -45.54 -0.61 -12.46
CA ALA A 196 -46.67 -1.52 -12.35
C ALA A 196 -46.76 -2.53 -13.52
N GLU A 197 -46.56 -2.07 -14.75
CA GLU A 197 -46.54 -2.94 -15.94
C GLU A 197 -45.43 -3.98 -15.84
N TYR A 198 -44.22 -3.56 -15.49
CA TYR A 198 -43.10 -4.47 -15.30
C TYR A 198 -43.32 -5.47 -14.16
N ALA A 199 -43.82 -5.01 -13.01
CA ALA A 199 -44.13 -5.89 -11.88
C ALA A 199 -45.15 -6.97 -12.29
N THR A 200 -46.12 -6.61 -13.12
CA THR A 200 -47.15 -7.53 -13.63
C THR A 200 -46.55 -8.57 -14.60
N GLU A 201 -45.70 -8.14 -15.53
CA GLU A 201 -44.99 -9.04 -16.46
C GLU A 201 -44.09 -10.02 -15.70
N VAL A 202 -43.27 -9.52 -14.77
CA VAL A 202 -42.38 -10.36 -13.95
C VAL A 202 -43.17 -11.34 -13.08
N ARG A 203 -44.29 -10.91 -12.46
CA ARG A 203 -45.18 -11.81 -11.72
C ARG A 203 -45.72 -12.93 -12.61
N GLY A 204 -46.05 -12.64 -13.86
CA GLY A 204 -46.43 -13.63 -14.86
C GLY A 204 -45.34 -14.67 -15.12
N ASN A 205 -44.10 -14.21 -15.33
CA ASN A 205 -42.94 -15.07 -15.61
C ASN A 205 -42.59 -16.01 -14.44
N PHE A 206 -42.86 -15.60 -13.19
CA PHE A 206 -42.60 -16.41 -12.00
C PHE A 206 -43.79 -17.22 -11.47
N ARG A 207 -44.94 -17.24 -12.17
CA ARG A 207 -46.16 -17.93 -11.71
C ARG A 207 -45.94 -19.41 -11.37
N GLY A 208 -44.99 -20.09 -12.03
CA GLY A 208 -44.64 -21.49 -11.79
C GLY A 208 -43.59 -21.74 -10.69
N ASN A 209 -43.09 -20.70 -10.01
CA ASN A 209 -42.02 -20.83 -9.01
C ASN A 209 -42.51 -20.42 -7.61
N PRO A 210 -42.88 -21.38 -6.73
CA PRO A 210 -43.42 -21.06 -5.41
C PRO A 210 -42.41 -20.44 -4.44
N ARG A 211 -41.11 -20.45 -4.77
CA ARG A 211 -40.04 -19.87 -3.94
C ARG A 211 -39.90 -18.36 -4.11
N VAL A 212 -40.54 -17.76 -5.11
CA VAL A 212 -40.40 -16.35 -5.48
C VAL A 212 -41.77 -15.68 -5.42
N VAL A 213 -41.82 -14.51 -4.79
CA VAL A 213 -43.05 -13.73 -4.62
C VAL A 213 -42.85 -12.35 -5.23
N ILE A 214 -43.73 -12.01 -6.16
CA ILE A 214 -43.84 -10.67 -6.73
C ILE A 214 -45.17 -10.10 -6.22
N PRO A 215 -45.18 -8.99 -5.46
CA PRO A 215 -46.40 -8.38 -4.95
C PRO A 215 -47.42 -8.11 -6.07
N GLU A 216 -48.69 -8.38 -5.80
CA GLU A 216 -49.76 -8.04 -6.72
C GLU A 216 -49.91 -6.53 -6.87
N VAL A 217 -50.08 -6.06 -8.11
CA VAL A 217 -50.35 -4.65 -8.42
C VAL A 217 -51.86 -4.40 -8.37
N MET A 218 -52.29 -3.40 -7.61
CA MET A 218 -53.68 -2.93 -7.61
C MET A 218 -53.87 -1.89 -8.72
N HIS A 219 -54.03 -2.35 -9.96
CA HIS A 219 -54.13 -1.48 -11.13
C HIS A 219 -55.24 -0.41 -11.02
N GLU A 220 -56.36 -0.72 -10.35
CA GLU A 220 -57.46 0.23 -10.09
C GLU A 220 -56.98 1.48 -9.32
N LEU A 221 -55.97 1.34 -8.47
CA LEU A 221 -55.43 2.38 -7.59
C LEU A 221 -54.13 3.00 -8.10
N THR A 222 -53.45 2.35 -9.05
CA THR A 222 -52.20 2.86 -9.60
C THR A 222 -52.45 4.05 -10.52
N ARG A 223 -51.65 5.11 -10.36
CA ARG A 223 -51.62 6.33 -11.15
C ARG A 223 -50.17 6.66 -11.47
N ARG A 224 -49.91 7.66 -12.32
CA ARG A 224 -48.55 8.10 -12.66
C ARG A 224 -47.67 8.38 -11.42
N ARG A 225 -48.24 8.94 -10.35
CA ARG A 225 -47.53 9.35 -9.12
C ARG A 225 -47.80 8.45 -7.90
N VAL A 226 -48.61 7.40 -8.06
CA VAL A 226 -48.98 6.51 -6.95
C VAL A 226 -48.98 5.05 -7.44
N LEU A 227 -48.16 4.20 -6.82
CA LEU A 227 -48.15 2.75 -7.05
C LEU A 227 -48.71 2.05 -5.82
N VAL A 228 -49.66 1.13 -6.03
CA VAL A 228 -50.24 0.35 -4.93
C VAL A 228 -49.98 -1.13 -5.15
N LEU A 229 -49.23 -1.73 -4.22
CA LEU A 229 -48.80 -3.14 -4.23
C LEU A 229 -49.37 -3.91 -3.03
N ALA A 230 -49.57 -5.22 -3.17
CA ALA A 230 -50.01 -6.05 -2.04
C ALA A 230 -48.92 -6.02 -0.98
N PHE A 231 -49.31 -5.82 0.29
CA PHE A 231 -48.34 -5.81 1.37
C PHE A 231 -47.87 -7.23 1.65
N ILE A 232 -46.55 -7.45 1.61
CA ILE A 232 -45.92 -8.72 1.94
C ILE A 232 -45.04 -8.52 3.17
N ASP A 233 -45.28 -9.30 4.22
CA ASP A 233 -44.44 -9.29 5.41
C ASP A 233 -43.17 -10.12 5.19
N GLY A 234 -42.02 -9.54 5.51
CA GLY A 234 -40.72 -10.16 5.28
C GLY A 234 -39.56 -9.34 5.81
N ARG A 235 -38.42 -10.01 6.07
CA ARG A 235 -37.19 -9.37 6.53
C ARG A 235 -36.25 -9.13 5.36
N ARG A 236 -35.65 -7.95 5.28
CA ARG A 236 -34.67 -7.63 4.23
C ARG A 236 -33.48 -8.58 4.28
N VAL A 237 -33.01 -9.01 3.11
CA VAL A 237 -31.91 -9.97 2.96
C VAL A 237 -30.59 -9.50 3.60
N ASP A 238 -30.39 -8.19 3.68
CA ASP A 238 -29.23 -7.52 4.29
C ASP A 238 -29.37 -7.27 5.80
N ARG A 239 -30.44 -7.75 6.43
CA ARG A 239 -30.71 -7.64 7.87
C ARG A 239 -31.03 -8.97 8.53
N LEU A 240 -30.88 -10.08 7.80
CA LEU A 240 -31.05 -11.40 8.37
C LEU A 240 -29.91 -11.69 9.36
N PRO A 241 -30.21 -12.24 10.56
CA PRO A 241 -29.18 -12.69 11.50
C PRO A 241 -28.28 -13.74 10.86
N ALA A 242 -26.97 -13.70 11.17
CA ALA A 242 -26.05 -14.74 10.72
C ALA A 242 -26.54 -16.12 11.20
N GLY A 243 -26.59 -17.11 10.30
CA GLY A 243 -27.09 -18.46 10.59
C GLY A 243 -28.60 -18.66 10.49
N SER A 244 -29.39 -17.61 10.24
CA SER A 244 -30.87 -17.73 10.08
C SER A 244 -31.31 -18.31 8.72
N VAL A 245 -30.40 -18.37 7.76
CA VAL A 245 -30.63 -18.94 6.42
C VAL A 245 -29.34 -19.57 5.90
N ASP A 246 -29.46 -20.64 5.12
CA ASP A 246 -28.34 -21.17 4.34
C ASP A 246 -28.01 -20.17 3.23
N ALA A 247 -26.88 -19.48 3.40
CA ALA A 247 -26.49 -18.40 2.50
C ALA A 247 -26.13 -18.87 1.09
N GLN A 248 -25.63 -20.09 0.93
CA GLN A 248 -25.37 -20.64 -0.39
C GLN A 248 -26.68 -20.93 -1.11
N ARG A 249 -27.71 -21.41 -0.41
CA ARG A 249 -29.05 -21.58 -0.98
C ARG A 249 -29.71 -20.26 -1.33
N LEU A 250 -29.58 -19.26 -0.46
CA LEU A 250 -30.13 -17.92 -0.69
C LEU A 250 -29.46 -17.23 -1.88
N ALA A 251 -28.13 -17.24 -1.94
CA ALA A 251 -27.39 -16.69 -3.08
C ALA A 251 -27.68 -17.46 -4.38
N ALA A 252 -27.81 -18.79 -4.33
CA ALA A 252 -28.21 -19.60 -5.48
C ALA A 252 -29.64 -19.29 -5.95
N LEU A 253 -30.59 -19.06 -5.03
CA LEU A 253 -31.96 -18.68 -5.35
C LEU A 253 -32.02 -17.28 -5.99
N VAL A 254 -31.29 -16.32 -5.43
CA VAL A 254 -31.18 -14.97 -6.01
C VAL A 254 -30.55 -15.05 -7.40
N MET A 255 -29.47 -15.82 -7.56
CA MET A 255 -28.83 -16.01 -8.87
C MET A 255 -29.77 -16.68 -9.88
N GLU A 256 -30.55 -17.69 -9.47
CA GLU A 256 -31.55 -18.37 -10.30
C GLU A 256 -32.60 -17.37 -10.82
N VAL A 257 -33.11 -16.50 -9.95
CA VAL A 257 -34.08 -15.46 -10.32
C VAL A 257 -33.53 -14.50 -11.36
N TYR A 258 -32.31 -13.98 -11.15
CA TYR A 258 -31.70 -13.04 -12.09
C TYR A 258 -31.29 -13.70 -13.41
N VAL A 259 -30.80 -14.94 -13.38
CA VAL A 259 -30.50 -15.72 -14.61
C VAL A 259 -31.77 -15.98 -15.41
N GLN A 260 -32.89 -16.29 -14.75
CA GLN A 260 -34.17 -16.47 -15.42
C GLN A 260 -34.64 -15.18 -16.09
N MET A 261 -34.73 -14.09 -15.33
CA MET A 261 -35.12 -12.76 -15.85
C MET A 261 -34.27 -12.35 -17.06
N MET A 262 -32.96 -12.57 -16.98
CA MET A 262 -32.00 -12.19 -18.02
C MET A 262 -32.04 -13.10 -19.25
N LEU A 263 -31.76 -14.39 -19.08
CA LEU A 263 -31.47 -15.29 -20.19
C LEU A 263 -32.71 -16.00 -20.73
N VAL A 264 -33.73 -16.21 -19.88
CA VAL A 264 -34.97 -16.87 -20.27
C VAL A 264 -35.99 -15.81 -20.70
N ASP A 265 -36.36 -14.92 -19.78
CA ASP A 265 -37.47 -13.99 -19.98
C ASP A 265 -37.08 -12.80 -20.87
N GLY A 266 -35.79 -12.42 -20.87
CA GLY A 266 -35.28 -11.28 -21.62
C GLY A 266 -35.72 -9.92 -21.05
N LEU A 267 -36.20 -9.89 -19.81
CA LEU A 267 -36.57 -8.70 -19.07
C LEU A 267 -35.80 -8.71 -17.75
N PHE A 268 -34.78 -7.84 -17.66
CA PHE A 268 -33.79 -7.86 -16.60
C PHE A 268 -33.96 -6.69 -15.63
N HIS A 269 -33.87 -6.96 -14.34
CA HIS A 269 -33.84 -5.91 -13.33
C HIS A 269 -32.44 -5.28 -13.26
N ALA A 270 -32.34 -4.03 -13.71
CA ALA A 270 -31.08 -3.32 -13.93
C ALA A 270 -30.58 -2.53 -12.70
N ASP A 271 -31.35 -2.48 -11.61
CA ASP A 271 -30.95 -1.85 -10.34
C ASP A 271 -31.02 -2.83 -9.16
N PRO A 272 -30.24 -3.92 -9.20
CA PRO A 272 -30.29 -4.97 -8.18
C PRO A 272 -29.81 -4.43 -6.82
N HIS A 273 -30.73 -4.28 -5.86
CA HIS A 273 -30.41 -3.77 -4.52
C HIS A 273 -30.94 -4.68 -3.40
N ALA A 274 -30.07 -5.04 -2.45
CA ALA A 274 -30.41 -5.94 -1.34
C ALA A 274 -31.58 -5.42 -0.47
N GLY A 275 -31.78 -4.10 -0.43
CA GLY A 275 -32.91 -3.49 0.27
C GLY A 275 -34.28 -3.72 -0.37
N ASN A 276 -34.33 -4.14 -1.63
CA ASN A 276 -35.56 -4.45 -2.38
C ASN A 276 -35.85 -5.96 -2.40
N LEU A 277 -35.04 -6.76 -1.69
CA LEU A 277 -35.20 -8.20 -1.52
C LEU A 277 -35.63 -8.51 -0.08
N LEU A 278 -36.83 -9.06 0.09
CA LEU A 278 -37.27 -9.59 1.38
C LEU A 278 -37.19 -11.12 1.39
N PHE A 279 -37.02 -11.65 2.58
CA PHE A 279 -37.13 -13.06 2.87
C PHE A 279 -38.24 -13.25 3.90
N THR A 280 -39.28 -13.99 3.50
CA THR A 280 -40.44 -14.27 4.35
C THR A 280 -40.10 -15.32 5.40
N ALA A 281 -40.92 -15.41 6.46
CA ALA A 281 -40.71 -16.40 7.53
C ALA A 281 -40.80 -17.87 7.02
N ASP A 282 -41.57 -18.10 5.97
CA ASP A 282 -41.73 -19.40 5.29
C ASP A 282 -40.67 -19.66 4.18
N GLY A 283 -39.65 -18.80 4.07
CA GLY A 283 -38.47 -19.08 3.26
C GLY A 283 -38.57 -18.69 1.77
N ARG A 284 -39.49 -17.79 1.41
CA ARG A 284 -39.66 -17.28 0.04
C ARG A 284 -38.93 -15.96 -0.16
N LEU A 285 -38.41 -15.76 -1.37
CA LEU A 285 -37.76 -14.52 -1.80
C LEU A 285 -38.80 -13.57 -2.42
N VAL A 286 -38.88 -12.34 -1.91
CA VAL A 286 -39.79 -11.29 -2.41
C VAL A 286 -38.99 -10.21 -3.13
N LEU A 287 -39.42 -9.83 -4.33
CA LEU A 287 -38.87 -8.68 -5.07
C LEU A 287 -39.86 -7.52 -5.00
N LEU A 288 -39.41 -6.36 -4.51
CA LEU A 288 -40.28 -5.21 -4.22
C LEU A 288 -40.24 -4.08 -5.26
N ASP A 289 -39.18 -4.01 -6.07
CA ASP A 289 -38.89 -2.86 -6.91
C ASP A 289 -38.69 -3.29 -8.36
N PHE A 290 -39.36 -2.58 -9.26
CA PHE A 290 -39.31 -2.77 -10.71
C PHE A 290 -39.13 -1.43 -11.44
N GLY A 291 -38.67 -0.39 -10.72
CA GLY A 291 -38.49 0.95 -11.27
C GLY A 291 -37.39 1.04 -12.33
N MET A 292 -36.52 0.02 -12.43
CA MET A 292 -35.50 -0.08 -13.47
C MET A 292 -35.43 -1.49 -14.06
N MET A 293 -36.14 -1.66 -15.19
CA MET A 293 -36.14 -2.88 -15.99
C MET A 293 -35.62 -2.62 -17.39
N VAL A 294 -34.83 -3.55 -17.91
CA VAL A 294 -34.19 -3.47 -19.23
C VAL A 294 -34.54 -4.72 -20.03
N ARG A 295 -35.03 -4.53 -21.26
CA ARG A 295 -35.20 -5.64 -22.19
C ARG A 295 -33.85 -5.98 -22.81
N VAL A 296 -33.44 -7.23 -22.70
CA VAL A 296 -32.14 -7.70 -23.23
C VAL A 296 -32.38 -8.34 -24.61
N PRO A 297 -31.80 -7.81 -25.70
CA PRO A 297 -31.98 -8.36 -27.04
C PRO A 297 -31.60 -9.85 -27.11
N GLN A 298 -32.29 -10.59 -27.97
CA GLN A 298 -32.01 -12.03 -28.15
C GLN A 298 -30.56 -12.29 -28.57
N GLU A 299 -30.00 -11.46 -29.46
CA GLU A 299 -28.61 -11.56 -29.91
C GLU A 299 -27.62 -11.41 -28.75
N THR A 300 -27.83 -10.41 -27.88
CA THR A 300 -27.01 -10.20 -26.68
C THR A 300 -27.10 -11.39 -25.73
N ARG A 301 -28.31 -11.91 -25.48
CA ARG A 301 -28.51 -13.10 -24.63
C ARG A 301 -27.80 -14.34 -25.21
N LEU A 302 -27.83 -14.51 -26.53
CA LEU A 302 -27.16 -15.60 -27.23
C LEU A 302 -25.62 -15.46 -27.15
N ALA A 303 -25.09 -14.27 -27.35
CA ALA A 303 -23.66 -13.99 -27.20
C ALA A 303 -23.18 -14.23 -25.76
N LEU A 304 -23.97 -13.81 -24.76
CA LEU A 304 -23.68 -14.05 -23.33
C LEU A 304 -23.60 -15.54 -23.02
N ILE A 305 -24.62 -16.33 -23.38
CA ILE A 305 -24.65 -17.75 -23.03
C ILE A 305 -23.56 -18.54 -23.76
N ARG A 306 -23.24 -18.19 -25.02
CA ARG A 306 -22.13 -18.79 -25.76
C ARG A 306 -20.78 -18.51 -25.09
N THR A 307 -20.57 -17.29 -24.62
CA THR A 307 -19.35 -16.89 -23.90
C THR A 307 -19.22 -17.64 -22.56
N VAL A 308 -20.33 -17.81 -21.82
CA VAL A 308 -20.36 -18.60 -20.58
C VAL A 308 -20.03 -20.06 -20.85
N PHE A 309 -20.59 -20.66 -21.91
CA PHE A 309 -20.25 -22.05 -22.30
C PHE A 309 -18.80 -22.20 -22.77
N ALA A 310 -18.25 -21.22 -23.50
CA ALA A 310 -16.82 -21.19 -23.85
C ALA A 310 -15.92 -21.13 -22.60
N SER A 311 -16.28 -20.29 -21.62
CA SER A 311 -15.56 -20.20 -20.35
C SER A 311 -15.59 -21.52 -19.56
N ILE A 312 -16.74 -22.20 -19.52
CA ILE A 312 -16.87 -23.51 -18.85
C ILE A 312 -16.03 -24.59 -19.56
N ARG A 313 -15.95 -24.54 -20.89
CA ARG A 313 -15.07 -25.40 -21.71
C ARG A 313 -13.59 -25.03 -21.61
N ARG A 314 -13.27 -23.92 -20.92
CA ARG A 314 -11.93 -23.34 -20.81
C ARG A 314 -11.30 -23.03 -22.16
N ASP A 315 -12.11 -22.51 -23.07
CA ASP A 315 -11.68 -22.10 -24.40
C ASP A 315 -11.45 -20.58 -24.43
N PRO A 316 -10.20 -20.10 -24.22
CA PRO A 316 -9.92 -18.67 -24.19
C PRO A 316 -10.10 -17.99 -25.55
N VAL A 317 -10.05 -18.73 -26.66
CA VAL A 317 -10.28 -18.18 -28.00
C VAL A 317 -11.77 -17.89 -28.18
N ALA A 318 -12.63 -18.85 -27.89
CA ALA A 318 -14.08 -18.64 -27.96
C ALA A 318 -14.59 -17.63 -26.91
N VAL A 319 -13.91 -17.46 -25.77
CA VAL A 319 -14.20 -16.38 -24.82
C VAL A 319 -13.81 -15.01 -25.40
N ALA A 320 -12.67 -14.89 -26.07
CA ALA A 320 -12.26 -13.65 -26.75
C ALA A 320 -13.21 -13.26 -27.91
N ASP A 321 -13.68 -14.25 -28.68
CA ASP A 321 -14.70 -14.03 -29.72
C ASP A 321 -16.03 -13.58 -29.10
N GLY A 322 -16.39 -14.18 -27.96
CA GLY A 322 -17.52 -13.78 -27.14
C GLY A 322 -17.43 -12.32 -26.67
N PHE A 323 -16.26 -11.89 -26.19
CA PHE A 323 -16.03 -10.49 -25.83
C PHE A 323 -16.22 -9.55 -27.02
N THR A 324 -15.74 -9.94 -28.20
CA THR A 324 -15.92 -9.17 -29.43
C THR A 324 -17.41 -9.06 -29.81
N ALA A 325 -18.14 -10.18 -29.81
CA ALA A 325 -19.57 -10.22 -30.14
C ALA A 325 -20.44 -9.45 -29.14
N LEU A 326 -20.01 -9.38 -27.88
CA LEU A 326 -20.64 -8.60 -26.83
C LEU A 326 -20.31 -7.11 -26.90
N GLY A 327 -19.43 -6.68 -27.80
CA GLY A 327 -18.96 -5.29 -27.88
C GLY A 327 -18.03 -4.90 -26.74
N LEU A 328 -17.43 -5.88 -26.05
CA LEU A 328 -16.50 -5.66 -24.94
C LEU A 328 -15.11 -5.20 -25.41
N VAL A 329 -14.85 -5.17 -26.71
CA VAL A 329 -13.53 -4.89 -27.29
C VAL A 329 -13.51 -3.49 -27.92
N ALA A 330 -12.50 -2.69 -27.59
CA ALA A 330 -12.35 -1.34 -28.12
C ALA A 330 -12.05 -1.36 -29.64
N PRO A 331 -12.53 -0.35 -30.41
CA PRO A 331 -12.20 -0.25 -31.82
C PRO A 331 -10.66 -0.17 -32.02
N GLY A 332 -10.11 -1.07 -32.83
CA GLY A 332 -8.67 -1.12 -33.12
C GLY A 332 -7.81 -1.92 -32.12
N ALA A 333 -8.43 -2.62 -31.17
CA ALA A 333 -7.76 -3.55 -30.25
C ALA A 333 -6.95 -4.64 -30.97
N ASP A 334 -5.78 -5.01 -30.44
CA ASP A 334 -5.04 -6.18 -30.92
C ASP A 334 -5.76 -7.49 -30.50
N PRO A 335 -6.19 -8.34 -31.45
CA PRO A 335 -6.82 -9.63 -31.14
C PRO A 335 -5.94 -10.57 -30.31
N ALA A 336 -4.60 -10.47 -30.39
CA ALA A 336 -3.70 -11.26 -29.55
C ALA A 336 -3.77 -10.85 -28.07
N GLU A 337 -3.97 -9.57 -27.80
CA GLU A 337 -4.11 -9.01 -26.46
C GLU A 337 -5.44 -9.41 -25.81
N ILE A 338 -6.55 -9.39 -26.57
CA ILE A 338 -7.87 -9.86 -26.11
C ILE A 338 -7.84 -11.36 -25.78
N ARG A 339 -7.14 -12.18 -26.57
CA ARG A 339 -7.00 -13.62 -26.28
C ARG A 339 -6.18 -13.89 -25.02
N ARG A 340 -5.12 -13.13 -24.79
CA ARG A 340 -4.31 -13.22 -23.57
C ARG A 340 -5.16 -12.91 -22.33
N LEU A 341 -5.97 -11.86 -22.41
CA LEU A 341 -6.93 -11.47 -21.37
C LEU A 341 -7.96 -12.56 -21.08
N ALA A 342 -8.56 -13.11 -22.14
CA ALA A 342 -9.51 -14.21 -22.01
C ALA A 342 -8.87 -15.43 -21.32
N GLY A 343 -7.60 -15.74 -21.60
CA GLY A 343 -6.83 -16.78 -20.91
C GLY A 343 -6.72 -16.54 -19.40
N ILE A 344 -6.30 -15.35 -18.99
CA ILE A 344 -6.17 -14.96 -17.58
C ILE A 344 -7.53 -15.06 -16.85
N LEU A 345 -8.59 -14.56 -17.47
CA LEU A 345 -9.94 -14.59 -16.88
C LEU A 345 -10.49 -16.01 -16.73
N VAL A 346 -10.24 -16.88 -17.70
CA VAL A 346 -10.60 -18.31 -17.63
C VAL A 346 -9.85 -19.00 -16.50
N GLU A 347 -8.55 -18.74 -16.32
CA GLU A 347 -7.76 -19.34 -15.23
C GLU A 347 -8.24 -18.88 -13.84
N LEU A 348 -8.52 -17.59 -13.67
CA LEU A 348 -9.03 -17.02 -12.42
C LEU A 348 -10.42 -17.57 -12.05
N SER A 349 -11.24 -17.90 -13.05
CA SER A 349 -12.60 -18.44 -12.83
C SER A 349 -12.62 -19.82 -12.14
N VAL A 350 -11.50 -20.55 -12.17
CA VAL A 350 -11.37 -21.94 -11.69
C VAL A 350 -10.74 -22.04 -10.29
N GLN A 351 -10.00 -21.02 -9.84
CA GLN A 351 -9.25 -21.06 -8.59
C GLN A 351 -10.15 -20.86 -7.35
N ARG A 352 -9.80 -21.55 -6.23
CA ARG A 352 -10.45 -21.35 -4.92
C ARG A 352 -9.74 -20.23 -4.16
N THR A 353 -10.15 -19.00 -4.45
CA THR A 353 -9.64 -17.77 -3.84
C THR A 353 -10.80 -17.03 -3.15
N THR A 354 -10.51 -16.28 -2.08
CA THR A 354 -11.52 -15.37 -1.49
C THR A 354 -11.81 -14.22 -2.48
N THR A 355 -12.96 -13.55 -2.34
CA THR A 355 -13.27 -12.34 -3.13
C THR A 355 -12.18 -11.27 -2.99
N GLN A 356 -11.63 -11.15 -1.77
CA GLN A 356 -10.49 -10.30 -1.48
C GLN A 356 -9.23 -10.76 -2.21
N GLN A 357 -8.88 -12.05 -2.22
CA GLN A 357 -7.74 -12.57 -2.99
C GLN A 357 -7.94 -12.44 -4.51
N ARG A 358 -9.17 -12.56 -5.03
CA ARG A 358 -9.47 -12.31 -6.46
C ARG A 358 -9.30 -10.83 -6.79
N LEU A 359 -9.85 -9.95 -5.96
CA LEU A 359 -9.68 -8.50 -6.07
C LEU A 359 -8.22 -8.12 -5.92
N GLU A 360 -7.46 -8.68 -4.98
CA GLU A 360 -6.02 -8.45 -4.79
C GLU A 360 -5.20 -9.05 -5.92
N THR A 361 -5.58 -10.17 -6.53
CA THR A 361 -4.93 -10.69 -7.74
C THR A 361 -5.22 -9.80 -8.96
N MET A 362 -6.40 -9.15 -8.99
CA MET A 362 -6.78 -8.16 -10.01
C MET A 362 -6.22 -6.75 -9.73
N LEU A 363 -6.04 -6.36 -8.46
CA LEU A 363 -5.58 -5.06 -7.96
C LEU A 363 -4.07 -5.04 -7.67
N ALA A 364 -3.42 -6.21 -7.60
CA ALA A 364 -1.98 -6.32 -7.65
C ALA A 364 -1.52 -5.66 -8.95
N ASP A 365 -0.55 -4.76 -8.82
CA ASP A 365 -0.18 -3.71 -9.78
C ASP A 365 0.06 -4.16 -11.24
N ARG A 366 0.11 -5.46 -11.55
CA ARG A 366 0.18 -5.99 -12.91
C ARG A 366 -1.15 -6.03 -13.68
N VAL A 367 -2.30 -6.23 -13.03
CA VAL A 367 -3.58 -6.40 -13.76
C VAL A 367 -4.31 -5.06 -13.91
N MET A 368 -4.23 -4.14 -12.93
CA MET A 368 -4.78 -2.79 -13.09
C MET A 368 -3.94 -1.90 -14.00
N ALA A 369 -2.61 -1.93 -13.91
CA ALA A 369 -1.77 -1.16 -14.84
C ALA A 369 -1.99 -1.58 -16.30
N SER A 370 -2.33 -2.86 -16.54
CA SER A 370 -2.70 -3.34 -17.87
C SER A 370 -4.19 -3.17 -18.20
N LEU A 371 -5.14 -3.28 -17.25
CA LEU A 371 -6.58 -3.07 -17.46
C LEU A 371 -6.95 -1.63 -17.82
N TYR A 372 -6.19 -0.64 -17.35
CA TYR A 372 -6.41 0.75 -17.75
C TYR A 372 -5.94 1.05 -19.17
N ASP A 373 -4.99 0.27 -19.70
CA ASP A 373 -4.53 0.34 -21.09
C ASP A 373 -5.18 -0.74 -22.00
N PHE A 374 -5.89 -1.70 -21.42
CA PHE A 374 -6.51 -2.77 -22.18
C PHE A 374 -7.68 -2.24 -22.99
N PRO A 375 -7.83 -2.71 -24.24
CA PRO A 375 -8.92 -2.29 -25.09
C PRO A 375 -10.23 -3.02 -24.73
N VAL A 376 -10.64 -2.96 -23.46
CA VAL A 376 -11.92 -3.50 -22.98
C VAL A 376 -12.86 -2.34 -22.66
N ILE A 377 -13.99 -2.26 -23.37
CA ILE A 377 -15.05 -1.27 -23.12
C ILE A 377 -16.23 -2.04 -22.54
N LEU A 378 -16.92 -1.50 -21.54
CA LEU A 378 -18.17 -2.12 -21.06
C LEU A 378 -19.36 -1.50 -21.81
N PRO A 379 -20.03 -2.23 -22.74
CA PRO A 379 -21.24 -1.74 -23.38
C PRO A 379 -22.32 -1.43 -22.37
N ARG A 380 -23.17 -0.47 -22.75
CA ARG A 380 -24.30 0.04 -21.98
C ARG A 380 -25.13 -1.06 -21.30
N ASP A 381 -25.46 -2.12 -22.03
CA ASP A 381 -26.36 -3.17 -21.55
C ASP A 381 -25.68 -4.15 -20.58
N LEU A 382 -24.33 -4.22 -20.59
CA LEU A 382 -23.57 -5.16 -19.76
C LEU A 382 -23.20 -4.60 -18.37
N VAL A 383 -23.31 -3.27 -18.18
CA VAL A 383 -23.10 -2.59 -16.90
C VAL A 383 -24.01 -3.15 -15.80
N TYR A 384 -25.28 -3.39 -16.15
CA TYR A 384 -26.28 -3.91 -15.23
C TYR A 384 -25.97 -5.34 -14.76
N PHE A 385 -25.25 -6.13 -15.58
CA PHE A 385 -24.82 -7.48 -15.23
C PHE A 385 -23.72 -7.47 -14.18
N ALA A 386 -22.76 -6.55 -14.29
CA ALA A 386 -21.72 -6.37 -13.28
C ALA A 386 -22.31 -6.02 -11.90
N ARG A 387 -23.36 -5.19 -11.85
CA ARG A 387 -24.07 -4.84 -10.60
C ARG A 387 -24.77 -6.05 -9.97
N THR A 388 -25.38 -6.90 -10.79
CA THR A 388 -26.06 -8.12 -10.31
C THR A 388 -25.04 -9.13 -9.78
N ALA A 389 -23.91 -9.29 -10.47
CA ALA A 389 -22.81 -10.11 -9.98
C ALA A 389 -22.28 -9.59 -8.63
N ALA A 390 -22.11 -8.28 -8.48
CA ALA A 390 -21.70 -7.65 -7.22
C ALA A 390 -22.73 -7.83 -6.10
N LEU A 391 -24.03 -7.74 -6.38
CA LEU A 391 -25.08 -8.04 -5.40
C LEU A 391 -24.98 -9.50 -4.92
N ILE A 392 -24.88 -10.45 -5.84
CA ILE A 392 -24.83 -11.89 -5.51
C ILE A 392 -23.56 -12.23 -4.74
N GLU A 393 -22.42 -11.71 -5.17
CA GLU A 393 -21.14 -11.87 -4.48
C GLU A 393 -21.20 -11.24 -3.07
N GLY A 394 -21.79 -10.05 -2.93
CA GLY A 394 -21.94 -9.35 -1.64
C GLY A 394 -22.89 -10.06 -0.67
N ILE A 395 -23.99 -10.64 -1.17
CA ILE A 395 -24.87 -11.50 -0.36
C ILE A 395 -24.11 -12.75 0.07
N GLY A 396 -23.39 -13.42 -0.85
CA GLY A 396 -22.65 -14.64 -0.55
C GLY A 396 -21.50 -14.43 0.45
N THR A 397 -20.64 -13.44 0.22
CA THR A 397 -19.48 -13.13 1.08
C THR A 397 -19.84 -12.68 2.48
N ARG A 398 -21.00 -12.05 2.66
CA ARG A 398 -21.49 -11.67 3.99
C ARG A 398 -21.67 -12.87 4.93
N TYR A 399 -21.94 -14.05 4.37
CA TYR A 399 -22.22 -15.25 5.14
C TYR A 399 -21.18 -16.37 4.93
N ASP A 400 -20.44 -16.36 3.82
CA ASP A 400 -19.33 -17.27 3.50
C ASP A 400 -18.17 -16.46 2.87
N PRO A 401 -17.09 -16.16 3.61
CA PRO A 401 -15.93 -15.40 3.09
C PRO A 401 -15.21 -16.05 1.89
N TYR A 402 -15.46 -17.34 1.61
CA TYR A 402 -14.93 -18.08 0.47
C TYR A 402 -15.94 -18.25 -0.67
N PHE A 403 -17.08 -17.55 -0.59
CA PHE A 403 -18.10 -17.58 -1.62
C PHE A 403 -17.49 -17.24 -2.99
N ASN A 404 -17.88 -18.01 -4.00
CA ASN A 404 -17.47 -17.81 -5.37
C ASN A 404 -18.71 -17.93 -6.26
N ALA A 405 -19.21 -16.78 -6.74
CA ALA A 405 -20.38 -16.70 -7.61
C ALA A 405 -20.25 -17.59 -8.86
N ILE A 406 -19.05 -17.73 -9.44
CA ILE A 406 -18.82 -18.59 -10.62
C ILE A 406 -19.05 -20.06 -10.27
N GLN A 407 -18.53 -20.54 -9.14
CA GLN A 407 -18.70 -21.93 -8.69
C GLN A 407 -20.17 -22.28 -8.37
N VAL A 408 -20.95 -21.30 -7.89
CA VAL A 408 -22.39 -21.45 -7.63
C VAL A 408 -23.20 -21.32 -8.93
N GLY A 409 -22.79 -20.45 -9.85
CA GLY A 409 -23.49 -20.15 -11.09
C GLY A 409 -23.32 -21.16 -12.21
N THR A 410 -22.13 -21.73 -12.40
CA THR A 410 -21.87 -22.78 -13.40
C THR A 410 -22.90 -23.93 -13.36
N PRO A 411 -23.16 -24.59 -12.21
CA PRO A 411 -24.15 -25.67 -12.16
C PRO A 411 -25.59 -25.20 -12.36
N LEU A 412 -25.91 -23.95 -12.00
CA LEU A 412 -27.22 -23.36 -12.18
C LEU A 412 -27.51 -23.11 -13.67
N VAL A 413 -26.59 -22.43 -14.36
CA VAL A 413 -26.69 -22.15 -15.80
C VAL A 413 -26.81 -23.47 -16.58
N MET A 414 -26.07 -24.50 -16.18
CA MET A 414 -26.16 -25.83 -16.81
C MET A 414 -27.52 -26.51 -16.58
N ARG A 415 -28.10 -26.43 -15.36
CA ARG A 415 -29.47 -26.91 -15.11
C ARG A 415 -30.51 -26.16 -15.94
N MET A 416 -30.29 -24.86 -16.16
CA MET A 416 -31.21 -24.01 -16.92
C MET A 416 -30.96 -24.03 -18.43
N ARG A 417 -29.90 -24.71 -18.92
CA ARG A 417 -29.46 -24.74 -20.33
C ARG A 417 -30.61 -24.98 -21.30
N SER A 418 -31.38 -26.05 -21.13
CA SER A 418 -32.50 -26.39 -22.02
C SER A 418 -33.55 -25.26 -22.07
N ARG A 419 -33.86 -24.66 -20.91
CA ARG A 419 -34.82 -23.56 -20.83
C ARG A 419 -34.29 -22.29 -21.50
N ILE A 420 -33.00 -21.98 -21.33
CA ILE A 420 -32.30 -20.84 -21.94
C ILE A 420 -32.18 -21.02 -23.48
N LEU A 421 -31.76 -22.18 -23.96
CA LEU A 421 -31.61 -22.41 -25.40
C LEU A 421 -32.97 -22.42 -26.10
N LYS A 422 -33.99 -23.01 -25.47
CA LYS A 422 -35.37 -22.99 -25.97
C LYS A 422 -35.93 -21.56 -26.06
N SER A 423 -35.70 -20.71 -25.07
CA SER A 423 -36.13 -19.29 -25.13
C SER A 423 -35.38 -18.47 -26.18
N LEU A 424 -34.23 -18.95 -26.63
CA LEU A 424 -33.43 -18.34 -27.69
C LEU A 424 -33.66 -18.96 -29.08
N GLY A 425 -34.59 -19.93 -29.21
CA GLY A 425 -34.89 -20.60 -30.48
C GLY A 425 -33.74 -21.48 -31.00
N GLN A 426 -32.93 -22.05 -30.11
CA GLN A 426 -31.84 -22.98 -30.45
C GLN A 426 -32.21 -24.42 -30.04
N GLU A 427 -31.79 -25.40 -30.83
CA GLU A 427 -31.94 -26.82 -30.47
C GLU A 427 -31.10 -27.14 -29.22
N ALA A 428 -31.67 -27.92 -28.31
CA ALA A 428 -31.11 -28.16 -26.98
C ALA A 428 -30.18 -29.38 -26.90
N GLU A 429 -29.82 -30.01 -28.03
CA GLU A 429 -28.96 -31.19 -28.00
C GLU A 429 -27.53 -30.85 -27.52
N PRO A 430 -26.98 -31.56 -26.53
CA PRO A 430 -25.61 -31.34 -26.07
C PRO A 430 -24.58 -31.94 -27.03
N SER A 431 -23.47 -31.25 -27.27
CA SER A 431 -22.34 -31.84 -28.01
C SER A 431 -21.61 -32.90 -27.16
N VAL A 432 -20.93 -33.84 -27.81
CA VAL A 432 -20.16 -34.91 -27.15
C VAL A 432 -19.06 -34.34 -26.23
N GLU A 433 -18.43 -33.24 -26.63
CA GLU A 433 -17.43 -32.51 -25.83
C GLU A 433 -18.05 -31.83 -24.59
N GLU A 434 -19.28 -31.31 -24.70
CA GLU A 434 -20.02 -30.75 -23.56
C GLU A 434 -20.41 -31.84 -22.55
N TYR A 435 -20.82 -33.03 -23.03
CA TYR A 435 -21.02 -34.20 -22.18
C TYR A 435 -19.73 -34.65 -21.51
N ALA A 436 -18.59 -34.62 -22.20
CA ALA A 436 -17.30 -34.99 -21.62
C ALA A 436 -16.80 -33.99 -20.56
N ALA A 437 -17.00 -32.68 -20.76
CA ALA A 437 -16.67 -31.67 -19.75
C ALA A 437 -17.62 -31.73 -18.53
N MET A 438 -18.91 -31.97 -18.78
CA MET A 438 -19.93 -32.15 -17.74
C MET A 438 -19.70 -33.45 -16.98
N ALA A 439 -19.37 -34.54 -17.66
CA ALA A 439 -18.94 -35.80 -17.05
C ALA A 439 -17.61 -35.61 -16.33
N GLY A 440 -16.62 -34.88 -16.84
CA GLY A 440 -15.36 -34.62 -16.12
C GLY A 440 -15.55 -33.80 -14.85
N TRP A 441 -16.47 -32.83 -14.85
CA TRP A 441 -16.82 -32.04 -13.66
C TRP A 441 -17.73 -32.81 -12.70
N ALA A 442 -18.70 -33.58 -13.22
CA ALA A 442 -19.63 -34.39 -12.43
C ALA A 442 -18.95 -35.65 -11.90
N VAL A 443 -18.02 -36.25 -12.63
CA VAL A 443 -17.05 -37.28 -12.19
C VAL A 443 -16.04 -36.64 -11.27
N GLY A 444 -15.55 -35.42 -11.47
CA GLY A 444 -14.71 -34.75 -10.46
C GLY A 444 -15.45 -34.48 -9.14
N ARG A 445 -16.77 -34.26 -9.19
CA ARG A 445 -17.63 -34.03 -8.02
C ARG A 445 -18.19 -35.33 -7.44
N ALA A 446 -18.47 -36.33 -8.28
CA ALA A 446 -18.87 -37.67 -7.92
C ALA A 446 -17.67 -38.48 -7.45
N TRP A 447 -16.45 -38.23 -7.93
CA TRP A 447 -15.18 -38.76 -7.44
C TRP A 447 -14.75 -38.06 -6.15
N ARG A 448 -15.11 -36.77 -5.95
CA ARG A 448 -14.99 -36.10 -4.64
C ARG A 448 -16.05 -36.59 -3.65
N ARG A 449 -17.30 -36.80 -4.06
CA ARG A 449 -18.36 -37.41 -3.24
C ARG A 449 -18.09 -38.88 -2.99
N VAL A 450 -17.62 -39.64 -3.98
CA VAL A 450 -17.14 -41.03 -3.85
C VAL A 450 -15.89 -40.99 -2.98
N ARG A 451 -14.98 -40.02 -3.03
CA ARG A 451 -13.89 -39.94 -2.05
C ARG A 451 -14.36 -39.53 -0.64
N GLU A 452 -15.44 -38.76 -0.51
CA GLU A 452 -16.08 -38.41 0.77
C GLU A 452 -17.05 -39.47 1.31
N VAL A 453 -17.52 -40.40 0.47
CA VAL A 453 -18.47 -41.48 0.78
C VAL A 453 -17.75 -42.85 0.83
N VAL A 454 -16.80 -43.10 -0.06
CA VAL A 454 -15.93 -44.30 -0.12
C VAL A 454 -14.77 -44.23 0.86
N ARG A 455 -14.23 -43.05 1.21
CA ARG A 455 -13.25 -42.99 2.32
C ARG A 455 -13.89 -43.48 3.63
N PRO A 456 -15.12 -43.07 4.03
CA PRO A 456 -15.80 -43.66 5.19
C PRO A 456 -16.45 -45.03 4.94
N LEU A 457 -16.70 -45.49 3.71
CA LEU A 457 -17.19 -46.87 3.46
C LEU A 457 -16.07 -47.93 3.41
N LEU A 458 -14.88 -47.59 2.89
CA LEU A 458 -13.68 -48.45 2.98
C LEU A 458 -13.02 -48.38 4.36
N SER A 459 -13.13 -47.25 5.08
CA SER A 459 -12.82 -47.22 6.52
C SER A 459 -13.99 -47.66 7.40
N GLY A 460 -15.17 -47.91 6.85
CA GLY A 460 -16.40 -48.31 7.57
C GLY A 460 -16.66 -49.81 7.56
N LEU A 461 -16.26 -50.56 6.52
CA LEU A 461 -16.26 -52.02 6.58
C LEU A 461 -15.14 -52.57 7.48
N ALA A 462 -14.14 -51.75 7.80
CA ALA A 462 -13.18 -52.00 8.87
C ALA A 462 -13.68 -51.56 10.26
N LEU A 463 -14.87 -50.92 10.37
CA LEU A 463 -15.25 -50.15 11.57
C LEU A 463 -16.76 -50.17 11.94
N CYS A 464 -17.56 -51.10 11.37
CA CYS A 464 -18.74 -51.71 12.03
C CYS A 464 -18.32 -52.84 13.00
N LEU A 465 -17.01 -53.11 13.01
CA LEU A 465 -16.15 -53.68 14.06
C LEU A 465 -15.22 -52.57 14.63
N GLY A 466 -15.70 -51.39 15.03
CA GLY A 466 -17.08 -51.06 15.40
C GLY A 466 -17.13 -49.94 16.44
N LEU A 467 -17.16 -48.69 15.98
CA LEU A 467 -17.21 -47.45 16.77
C LEU A 467 -18.35 -47.37 17.80
N GLY A 468 -18.15 -46.59 18.88
CA GLY A 468 -19.29 -46.21 19.70
C GLY A 468 -19.14 -45.28 20.91
N ALA A 469 -18.05 -44.53 21.13
CA ALA A 469 -18.07 -43.41 22.09
C ALA A 469 -16.89 -42.42 21.90
N ALA A 470 -16.98 -41.53 20.92
CA ALA A 470 -16.21 -40.28 20.93
C ALA A 470 -16.90 -39.21 20.10
N THR A 471 -17.92 -38.58 20.68
CA THR A 471 -18.37 -37.24 20.27
C THR A 471 -17.93 -36.24 21.33
N ALA A 472 -16.67 -35.82 21.26
CA ALA A 472 -16.17 -34.55 21.80
C ALA A 472 -14.73 -34.31 21.27
N LEU A 473 -14.56 -33.30 20.40
CA LEU A 473 -13.36 -32.52 20.03
C LEU A 473 -13.47 -32.14 18.53
N GLN A 474 -14.16 -31.05 18.18
CA GLN A 474 -13.65 -29.69 17.98
C GLN A 474 -12.56 -29.50 16.90
N ALA A 475 -12.75 -28.44 16.12
CA ALA A 475 -11.90 -27.92 15.06
C ALA A 475 -10.42 -27.80 15.42
N GLN A 476 -9.54 -28.25 14.51
CA GLN A 476 -8.16 -27.78 14.40
C GLN A 476 -7.76 -27.75 12.92
N THR A 477 -7.90 -26.58 12.29
CA THR A 477 -6.87 -26.17 11.32
C THR A 477 -5.55 -26.15 12.08
N SER A 478 -4.49 -26.78 11.58
CA SER A 478 -3.20 -26.71 12.26
C SER A 478 -2.79 -25.23 12.41
N ASP A 479 -2.75 -24.73 13.64
CA ASP A 479 -2.27 -23.40 14.02
C ASP A 479 -0.73 -23.35 13.96
N SER A 480 -0.14 -23.89 12.89
CA SER A 480 1.30 -24.00 12.77
C SER A 480 1.92 -22.65 12.43
N LEU A 481 3.11 -22.42 12.98
CA LEU A 481 3.88 -21.20 12.73
C LEU A 481 4.15 -20.99 11.24
N GLU A 482 4.44 -22.06 10.50
CA GLU A 482 4.67 -22.03 9.05
C GLU A 482 3.46 -21.53 8.29
N ALA A 483 2.26 -22.01 8.64
CA ALA A 483 1.02 -21.59 8.00
C ALA A 483 0.73 -20.10 8.29
N ARG A 484 0.98 -19.65 9.51
CA ARG A 484 0.84 -18.23 9.91
C ARG A 484 1.84 -17.33 9.18
N ILE A 485 3.10 -17.77 9.04
CA ILE A 485 4.14 -17.03 8.30
C ILE A 485 3.81 -16.99 6.81
N ALA A 486 3.41 -18.10 6.19
CA ALA A 486 3.02 -18.12 4.78
C ALA A 486 1.82 -17.21 4.49
N ALA A 487 0.82 -17.22 5.37
CA ALA A 487 -0.31 -16.30 5.28
C ALA A 487 0.11 -14.83 5.45
N ALA A 488 1.07 -14.53 6.35
CA ALA A 488 1.61 -13.19 6.51
C ALA A 488 2.41 -12.74 5.28
N VAL A 489 3.25 -13.60 4.69
CA VAL A 489 3.98 -13.30 3.45
C VAL A 489 3.02 -12.91 2.33
N GLN A 490 1.92 -13.66 2.16
CA GLN A 490 0.91 -13.34 1.15
C GLN A 490 0.15 -12.05 1.46
N ARG A 491 -0.33 -11.89 2.71
CA ARG A 491 -1.13 -10.72 3.12
C ARG A 491 -0.36 -9.42 3.04
N GLU A 492 0.92 -9.43 3.39
CA GLU A 492 1.77 -8.23 3.40
C GLU A 492 2.47 -7.95 2.06
N GLY A 493 2.19 -8.75 1.01
CA GLY A 493 2.79 -8.55 -0.32
C GLY A 493 4.31 -8.81 -0.37
N LEU A 494 4.82 -9.71 0.48
CA LEU A 494 6.24 -10.10 0.46
C LEU A 494 6.47 -11.20 -0.59
N ILE A 495 7.63 -11.15 -1.25
CA ILE A 495 8.02 -12.15 -2.27
C ILE A 495 8.30 -13.49 -1.61
N GLY A 496 9.14 -13.47 -0.59
CA GLY A 496 9.61 -14.67 0.08
C GLY A 496 10.37 -14.36 1.36
N VAL A 497 10.35 -15.32 2.27
CA VAL A 497 11.11 -15.31 3.52
C VAL A 497 11.74 -16.69 3.75
N SER A 498 13.00 -16.69 4.16
CA SER A 498 13.71 -17.87 4.68
C SER A 498 14.16 -17.56 6.11
N TRP A 499 13.85 -18.44 7.05
CA TRP A 499 13.99 -18.18 8.48
C TRP A 499 14.46 -19.40 9.27
N SER A 500 15.08 -19.13 10.42
CA SER A 500 15.45 -20.13 11.42
C SER A 500 15.14 -19.64 12.83
N LEU A 501 14.72 -20.58 13.67
CA LEU A 501 14.51 -20.40 15.09
C LEU A 501 15.42 -21.37 15.85
N LEU A 502 16.24 -20.84 16.72
CA LEU A 502 16.98 -21.59 17.71
C LEU A 502 16.22 -21.51 19.03
N ARG A 503 15.85 -22.68 19.57
CA ARG A 503 15.27 -22.81 20.90
C ARG A 503 15.98 -23.92 21.64
N ASP A 504 16.78 -23.52 22.62
CA ASP A 504 17.62 -24.43 23.39
C ASP A 504 18.51 -25.21 22.40
N ASP A 505 18.48 -26.54 22.40
CA ASP A 505 19.24 -27.34 21.44
C ASP A 505 18.55 -27.58 20.09
N SER A 506 17.28 -27.21 19.96
CA SER A 506 16.50 -27.44 18.74
C SER A 506 16.62 -26.29 17.74
N VAL A 507 16.76 -26.63 16.46
CA VAL A 507 16.69 -25.68 15.35
C VAL A 507 15.46 -26.00 14.53
N ARG A 508 14.60 -25.00 14.32
CA ARG A 508 13.47 -25.08 13.39
C ARG A 508 13.76 -24.18 12.21
N LEU A 509 13.66 -24.73 11.01
CA LEU A 509 13.87 -24.02 9.75
C LEU A 509 12.54 -23.89 9.01
N GLY A 510 12.39 -22.82 8.25
CA GLY A 510 11.25 -22.69 7.35
C GLY A 510 11.47 -21.64 6.29
N ALA A 511 10.65 -21.72 5.25
CA ALA A 511 10.59 -20.73 4.20
C ALA A 511 9.17 -20.64 3.66
N ALA A 512 8.83 -19.49 3.10
CA ALA A 512 7.57 -19.27 2.40
C ALA A 512 7.78 -18.28 1.25
N GLY A 513 6.98 -18.42 0.20
CA GLY A 513 7.04 -17.57 -0.99
C GLY A 513 8.04 -18.06 -2.05
N THR A 514 8.49 -17.13 -2.88
CA THR A 514 9.19 -17.42 -4.14
C THR A 514 10.64 -16.94 -4.08
N ARG A 515 11.56 -17.77 -4.56
CA ARG A 515 12.99 -17.45 -4.68
C ARG A 515 13.28 -16.56 -5.89
N ASP A 516 12.60 -16.80 -7.00
CA ASP A 516 12.66 -16.00 -8.22
C ASP A 516 11.28 -15.99 -8.89
N VAL A 517 10.64 -14.82 -8.97
CA VAL A 517 9.31 -14.67 -9.57
C VAL A 517 9.28 -14.94 -11.07
N ARG A 518 10.42 -14.84 -11.78
CA ARG A 518 10.48 -15.15 -13.22
C ARG A 518 10.39 -16.64 -13.49
N SER A 519 11.12 -17.44 -12.72
CA SER A 519 11.14 -18.89 -12.90
C SER A 519 10.06 -19.61 -12.10
N GLY A 520 9.40 -18.92 -11.16
CA GLY A 520 8.48 -19.53 -10.20
C GLY A 520 9.18 -20.45 -9.20
N ALA A 521 10.50 -20.33 -9.04
CA ALA A 521 11.26 -21.19 -8.13
C ALA A 521 10.83 -20.91 -6.69
N VAL A 522 10.46 -21.96 -5.96
CA VAL A 522 10.02 -21.84 -4.56
C VAL A 522 11.21 -21.52 -3.66
N LEU A 523 11.01 -20.64 -2.68
CA LEU A 523 12.01 -20.35 -1.67
C LEU A 523 12.02 -21.48 -0.63
N SER A 524 13.22 -21.97 -0.31
CA SER A 524 13.43 -23.02 0.69
C SER A 524 14.45 -22.57 1.75
N PRO A 525 14.52 -23.22 2.94
CA PRO A 525 15.55 -22.91 3.94
C PRO A 525 17.00 -23.04 3.42
N GLU A 526 17.19 -23.88 2.41
CA GLU A 526 18.46 -24.15 1.72
C GLU A 526 18.81 -23.09 0.67
N SER A 527 17.87 -22.20 0.33
CA SER A 527 18.12 -21.12 -0.62
C SER A 527 19.06 -20.10 0.00
N ARG A 528 20.06 -19.67 -0.77
CA ARG A 528 21.02 -18.66 -0.30
C ARG A 528 20.43 -17.26 -0.48
N MET A 529 20.73 -16.38 0.45
CA MET A 529 20.21 -15.02 0.51
C MET A 529 21.33 -14.04 0.82
N GLN A 530 21.26 -12.84 0.26
CA GLN A 530 22.04 -11.71 0.77
C GLN A 530 21.39 -11.19 2.04
N VAL A 531 22.20 -10.85 3.05
CA VAL A 531 21.69 -10.38 4.35
C VAL A 531 22.10 -8.95 4.70
N GLY A 532 22.79 -8.27 3.79
CA GLY A 532 23.22 -6.89 3.97
C GLY A 532 23.96 -6.67 5.28
N SER A 533 23.58 -5.62 6.01
CA SER A 533 24.32 -5.21 7.21
C SER A 533 24.41 -6.24 8.34
N VAL A 534 23.67 -7.36 8.32
CA VAL A 534 23.93 -8.50 9.23
C VAL A 534 25.38 -9.01 9.08
N ALA A 535 26.00 -8.85 7.91
CA ALA A 535 27.41 -9.15 7.63
C ALA A 535 28.39 -8.51 8.64
N LYS A 536 28.06 -7.33 9.18
CA LYS A 536 28.86 -6.66 10.23
C LYS A 536 29.06 -7.53 11.47
N THR A 537 28.09 -8.38 11.80
CA THR A 537 28.19 -9.32 12.91
C THR A 537 29.33 -10.30 12.67
N VAL A 538 29.47 -10.81 11.44
CA VAL A 538 30.53 -11.74 11.04
C VAL A 538 31.89 -11.03 10.98
N THR A 539 31.95 -9.83 10.42
CA THR A 539 33.20 -9.03 10.41
C THR A 539 33.66 -8.68 11.82
N ALA A 540 32.75 -8.28 12.70
CA ALA A 540 33.06 -8.02 14.10
C ALA A 540 33.55 -9.29 14.80
N LEU A 541 32.87 -10.43 14.62
CA LEU A 541 33.30 -11.71 15.17
C LEU A 541 34.71 -12.10 14.69
N GLY A 542 35.02 -11.79 13.44
CA GLY A 542 36.36 -11.88 12.90
C GLY A 542 37.39 -11.07 13.69
N VAL A 543 37.15 -9.77 13.88
CA VAL A 543 38.04 -8.93 14.70
C VAL A 543 38.17 -9.50 16.13
N LEU A 544 37.08 -9.93 16.76
CA LEU A 544 37.10 -10.52 18.11
C LEU A 544 37.90 -11.83 18.17
N ARG A 545 37.89 -12.63 17.09
CA ARG A 545 38.73 -13.82 16.98
C ARG A 545 40.21 -13.46 16.95
N LEU A 546 40.61 -12.44 16.18
CA LEU A 546 42.00 -11.97 16.16
C LEU A 546 42.44 -11.47 17.53
N VAL A 547 41.55 -10.81 18.26
CA VAL A 547 41.80 -10.33 19.63
C VAL A 547 41.98 -11.50 20.59
N SER A 548 41.12 -12.52 20.49
CA SER A 548 41.22 -13.74 21.31
C SER A 548 42.49 -14.54 21.02
N GLN A 549 43.06 -14.39 19.82
CA GLN A 549 44.35 -14.97 19.42
C GLN A 549 45.56 -14.13 19.85
N GLY A 550 45.36 -12.98 20.51
CA GLY A 550 46.42 -12.05 20.87
C GLY A 550 47.10 -11.36 19.68
N ARG A 551 46.47 -11.39 18.50
CA ARG A 551 47.01 -10.81 17.26
C ARG A 551 46.59 -9.36 17.03
N LEU A 552 45.61 -8.89 17.79
CA LEU A 552 45.04 -7.56 17.69
C LEU A 552 44.53 -7.14 19.08
N ASP A 553 44.63 -5.85 19.40
CA ASP A 553 43.98 -5.28 20.57
C ASP A 553 42.78 -4.45 20.12
N LEU A 554 41.63 -4.61 20.78
CA LEU A 554 40.45 -3.77 20.54
C LEU A 554 40.72 -2.29 20.83
N ASP A 555 41.67 -2.02 21.73
CA ASP A 555 42.12 -0.68 22.06
C ASP A 555 43.26 -0.16 21.19
N ALA A 556 43.80 -0.97 20.26
CA ALA A 556 44.81 -0.48 19.33
C ALA A 556 44.28 0.74 18.54
N GLU A 557 45.14 1.75 18.38
CA GLU A 557 44.81 2.92 17.57
C GLU A 557 44.78 2.55 16.10
N VAL A 558 43.73 2.96 15.38
CA VAL A 558 43.56 2.60 13.97
C VAL A 558 44.70 3.17 13.11
N SER A 559 45.21 4.35 13.46
CA SER A 559 46.34 5.00 12.77
C SER A 559 47.68 4.28 12.92
N THR A 560 47.85 3.39 13.89
CA THR A 560 49.06 2.56 14.00
C THR A 560 48.96 1.28 13.17
N LEU A 561 47.75 0.95 12.70
CA LEU A 561 47.48 -0.26 11.92
C LEU A 561 47.39 0.06 10.42
N LEU A 562 46.73 1.17 10.06
CA LEU A 562 46.48 1.53 8.66
C LEU A 562 47.23 2.80 8.26
N ASP A 563 48.03 2.72 7.19
CA ASP A 563 48.75 3.85 6.62
C ASP A 563 47.87 4.73 5.70
N ALA A 564 46.80 4.15 5.14
CA ALA A 564 45.84 4.85 4.29
C ALA A 564 44.40 4.32 4.50
N PRO A 565 43.37 5.18 4.36
CA PRO A 565 43.45 6.62 4.13
C PRO A 565 43.93 7.38 5.37
N ARG A 566 44.41 8.63 5.20
CA ARG A 566 44.84 9.46 6.32
C ARG A 566 43.63 9.83 7.18
N ILE A 567 43.61 9.39 8.44
CA ILE A 567 42.55 9.71 9.39
C ILE A 567 42.95 10.93 10.20
N GLU A 568 42.13 11.96 10.13
CA GLU A 568 42.27 13.14 10.96
C GLU A 568 41.28 13.12 12.10
N ASN A 569 41.85 13.08 13.30
CA ASN A 569 41.11 13.11 14.54
C ASN A 569 41.37 14.43 15.26
N PRO A 570 40.49 15.44 15.14
CA PRO A 570 40.58 16.68 15.91
C PRO A 570 40.56 16.46 17.43
N PHE A 571 40.12 15.28 17.87
CA PHE A 571 39.94 14.89 19.27
C PHE A 571 41.05 13.96 19.77
N ALA A 572 42.14 13.77 19.02
CA ALA A 572 43.18 12.78 19.31
C ALA A 572 43.73 12.88 20.75
N ALA A 573 43.88 14.10 21.28
CA ALA A 573 44.39 14.34 22.63
C ALA A 573 43.48 13.77 23.74
N SER A 574 42.16 13.73 23.52
CA SER A 574 41.19 13.30 24.53
C SER A 574 40.46 12.00 24.20
N SER A 575 40.43 11.61 22.92
CA SER A 575 39.63 10.51 22.39
C SER A 575 40.28 9.94 21.12
N PRO A 576 41.35 9.13 21.25
CA PRO A 576 41.97 8.47 20.11
C PRO A 576 41.00 7.49 19.42
N LEU A 577 41.16 7.30 18.11
CA LEU A 577 40.34 6.36 17.34
C LEU A 577 40.90 4.95 17.49
N ARG A 578 40.14 4.06 18.14
CA ARG A 578 40.51 2.68 18.41
C ARG A 578 39.70 1.70 17.57
N VAL A 579 40.20 0.47 17.39
CA VAL A 579 39.51 -0.60 16.64
C VAL A 579 38.09 -0.83 17.15
N ARG A 580 37.88 -0.85 18.48
CA ARG A 580 36.54 -0.98 19.07
C ARG A 580 35.54 0.07 18.58
N HIS A 581 35.98 1.31 18.33
CA HIS A 581 35.09 2.38 17.92
C HIS A 581 34.54 2.16 16.49
N LEU A 582 35.30 1.44 15.66
CA LEU A 582 34.85 1.00 14.34
C LEU A 582 33.69 0.00 14.47
N LEU A 583 33.84 -0.99 15.36
CA LEU A 583 32.85 -2.04 15.61
C LEU A 583 31.63 -1.57 16.41
N ASP A 584 31.77 -0.50 17.20
CA ASP A 584 30.69 0.05 18.03
C ASP A 584 29.83 1.07 17.27
N HIS A 585 30.16 1.38 16.01
CA HIS A 585 29.63 2.55 15.31
C HIS A 585 29.81 3.84 16.13
N SER A 586 30.93 3.99 16.85
CA SER A 586 31.22 5.16 17.70
C SER A 586 32.49 5.90 17.28
N ALA A 587 33.06 5.56 16.11
CA ALA A 587 34.26 6.17 15.56
C ALA A 587 34.15 7.67 15.24
N GLY A 588 32.92 8.21 15.12
CA GLY A 588 32.69 9.59 14.70
C GLY A 588 32.96 9.85 13.21
N LEU A 589 33.11 8.80 12.41
CA LEU A 589 33.25 8.88 10.96
C LEU A 589 31.92 9.26 10.29
N ASP A 590 32.01 9.89 9.11
CA ASP A 590 30.87 9.97 8.18
C ASP A 590 30.51 8.57 7.67
N ASP A 591 29.26 8.37 7.23
CA ASP A 591 28.86 7.11 6.60
C ASP A 591 29.47 6.97 5.19
N ALA A 592 29.25 5.83 4.54
CA ALA A 592 29.66 5.61 3.17
C ALA A 592 29.00 6.61 2.21
N ARG A 593 29.71 6.98 1.16
CA ARG A 593 29.18 7.85 0.11
C ARG A 593 28.12 7.10 -0.69
N LEU A 594 27.19 7.83 -1.32
CA LEU A 594 26.04 7.20 -1.99
C LEU A 594 26.49 6.18 -3.04
N TRP A 595 27.51 6.45 -3.84
CA TRP A 595 28.05 5.50 -4.83
C TRP A 595 28.66 4.23 -4.25
N GLN A 596 29.01 4.22 -2.96
CA GLN A 596 29.53 3.03 -2.30
C GLN A 596 28.41 2.09 -1.83
N VAL A 597 27.15 2.56 -1.81
CA VAL A 597 25.98 1.81 -1.33
C VAL A 597 24.79 1.82 -2.29
N PHE A 598 24.83 2.65 -3.33
CA PHE A 598 23.87 2.79 -4.42
C PHE A 598 24.64 2.86 -5.75
N THR A 599 25.11 1.71 -6.22
CA THR A 599 25.77 1.56 -7.51
C THR A 599 25.32 0.29 -8.21
N MET A 600 25.22 0.35 -9.54
CA MET A 600 25.04 -0.81 -10.41
C MET A 600 26.37 -1.24 -11.07
N ARG A 601 27.48 -0.57 -10.73
CA ARG A 601 28.81 -0.73 -11.34
C ARG A 601 29.86 -1.25 -10.35
N GLY A 602 29.43 -1.79 -9.22
CA GLY A 602 30.37 -2.28 -8.22
C GLY A 602 31.19 -3.47 -8.72
N ASP A 603 32.40 -3.56 -8.21
CA ASP A 603 33.40 -4.55 -8.61
C ASP A 603 34.00 -5.17 -7.37
N ALA A 604 33.69 -6.45 -7.15
CA ALA A 604 34.17 -7.21 -5.99
C ALA A 604 35.65 -7.60 -6.11
N SER A 605 36.29 -7.41 -7.26
CA SER A 605 37.73 -7.72 -7.42
C SER A 605 38.65 -6.61 -6.95
N ARG A 606 38.14 -5.38 -6.77
CA ARG A 606 38.93 -4.23 -6.33
C ARG A 606 39.46 -4.43 -4.90
N PRO A 607 40.65 -3.93 -4.54
CA PRO A 607 41.12 -3.94 -3.16
C PRO A 607 40.20 -3.16 -2.20
N LEU A 608 40.17 -3.54 -0.92
CA LEU A 608 39.53 -2.71 0.09
C LEU A 608 40.23 -1.35 0.19
N GLY A 609 39.44 -0.30 0.43
CA GLY A 609 39.93 1.07 0.54
C GLY A 609 40.10 1.80 -0.80
N GLU A 610 40.06 1.09 -1.94
CA GLU A 610 40.00 1.75 -3.25
C GLU A 610 38.72 2.60 -3.36
N GLY A 611 38.90 3.89 -3.67
CA GLY A 611 37.80 4.86 -3.74
C GLY A 611 37.41 5.49 -2.39
N LEU A 612 38.05 5.14 -1.27
CA LEU A 612 38.00 6.00 -0.09
C LEU A 612 38.67 7.36 -0.41
N PRO A 613 38.16 8.47 0.16
CA PRO A 613 38.88 9.73 0.07
C PRO A 613 40.24 9.61 0.75
N ALA A 614 41.26 10.27 0.20
CA ALA A 614 42.62 10.26 0.74
C ALA A 614 42.69 10.74 2.21
N ARG A 615 41.70 11.53 2.65
CA ARG A 615 41.58 12.09 3.99
C ARG A 615 40.17 11.83 4.53
N LEU A 616 40.09 11.23 5.71
CA LEU A 616 38.86 11.06 6.49
C LEU A 616 38.94 11.91 7.76
N THR A 617 37.97 12.78 8.00
CA THR A 617 37.94 13.63 9.20
C THR A 617 36.83 13.17 10.15
N LEU A 618 37.17 13.00 11.43
CA LEU A 618 36.20 12.63 12.46
C LEU A 618 35.33 13.84 12.83
N ARG A 619 34.01 13.62 12.91
CA ARG A 619 32.99 14.65 13.19
C ARG A 619 32.63 14.75 14.66
N THR A 620 32.75 13.66 15.39
CA THR A 620 32.49 13.59 16.83
C THR A 620 33.63 12.85 17.53
N PRO A 621 33.91 13.11 18.81
CA PRO A 621 34.95 12.40 19.54
C PRO A 621 34.64 10.89 19.56
N PRO A 622 35.59 10.02 19.18
CA PRO A 622 35.41 8.58 19.22
C PRO A 622 34.95 8.06 20.58
N GLY A 623 34.01 7.13 20.57
CA GLY A 623 33.47 6.49 21.78
C GLY A 623 32.47 7.32 22.56
N ARG A 624 32.22 8.60 22.25
CA ARG A 624 31.23 9.43 23.00
C ARG A 624 29.78 9.11 22.60
N GLN A 625 29.51 8.88 21.33
CA GLN A 625 28.16 8.64 20.84
C GLN A 625 28.15 7.74 19.61
N MET A 626 27.03 7.07 19.37
CA MET A 626 26.82 6.28 18.16
C MET A 626 26.64 7.22 16.95
N SER A 627 27.36 6.91 15.88
CA SER A 627 27.25 7.46 14.53
C SER A 627 27.45 6.29 13.56
N TYR A 628 26.34 5.76 13.04
CA TYR A 628 26.36 4.64 12.11
C TYR A 628 27.27 4.93 10.92
N SER A 629 28.21 4.03 10.62
CA SER A 629 29.18 4.20 9.55
C SER A 629 29.59 2.87 8.94
N ASN A 630 29.21 2.65 7.68
CA ASN A 630 29.71 1.54 6.86
C ASN A 630 31.20 1.71 6.56
N THR A 631 31.68 2.96 6.43
CA THR A 631 33.11 3.28 6.30
C THR A 631 33.92 2.75 7.49
N GLY A 632 33.39 2.82 8.71
CA GLY A 632 34.02 2.22 9.89
C GLY A 632 34.24 0.71 9.75
N TYR A 633 33.26 -0.02 9.22
CA TYR A 633 33.40 -1.46 8.96
C TYR A 633 34.31 -1.78 7.77
N LEU A 634 34.35 -0.91 6.75
CA LEU A 634 35.35 -1.02 5.69
C LEU A 634 36.78 -0.93 6.25
N LEU A 635 37.04 0.02 7.16
CA LEU A 635 38.33 0.11 7.86
C LEU A 635 38.59 -1.13 8.75
N ALA A 636 37.56 -1.69 9.40
CA ALA A 636 37.71 -2.92 10.17
C ALA A 636 38.12 -4.11 9.28
N GLY A 637 37.57 -4.20 8.06
CA GLY A 637 38.02 -5.16 7.04
C GLY A 637 39.48 -4.95 6.64
N MET A 638 39.90 -3.69 6.42
CA MET A 638 41.29 -3.36 6.12
C MET A 638 42.23 -3.72 7.29
N VAL A 639 41.79 -3.55 8.55
CA VAL A 639 42.55 -3.99 9.73
C VAL A 639 42.73 -5.52 9.72
N ILE A 640 41.69 -6.28 9.38
CA ILE A 640 41.80 -7.74 9.20
C ILE A 640 42.86 -8.06 8.14
N GLU A 641 42.79 -7.44 6.96
CA GLU A 641 43.77 -7.68 5.88
C GLU A 641 45.19 -7.37 6.33
N ARG A 642 45.37 -6.25 7.04
CA ARG A 642 46.67 -5.82 7.53
C ARG A 642 47.28 -6.76 8.57
N VAL A 643 46.47 -7.28 9.50
CA VAL A 643 46.90 -8.17 10.59
C VAL A 643 47.11 -9.61 10.09
N THR A 644 46.36 -10.01 9.07
CA THR A 644 46.36 -11.39 8.57
C THR A 644 47.20 -11.62 7.34
N GLY A 645 47.50 -10.56 6.58
CA GLY A 645 48.17 -10.66 5.27
C GLY A 645 47.31 -11.34 4.19
N SER A 646 46.02 -11.54 4.44
CA SER A 646 45.08 -12.21 3.54
C SER A 646 43.88 -11.30 3.25
N PRO A 647 43.25 -11.38 2.07
CA PRO A 647 41.98 -10.69 1.81
C PRO A 647 40.95 -11.02 2.88
N TYR A 648 40.18 -10.02 3.32
CA TYR A 648 39.32 -10.21 4.50
C TYR A 648 38.26 -11.29 4.25
N GLU A 649 37.77 -11.46 3.01
CA GLU A 649 36.80 -12.50 2.69
C GLU A 649 37.40 -13.90 2.85
N ALA A 650 38.61 -14.10 2.32
CA ALA A 650 39.29 -15.39 2.42
C ALA A 650 39.57 -15.75 3.88
N TRP A 651 39.94 -14.74 4.68
CA TRP A 651 40.15 -14.92 6.10
C TRP A 651 38.84 -15.19 6.86
N LEU A 652 37.76 -14.44 6.63
CA LEU A 652 36.47 -14.70 7.30
C LEU A 652 35.87 -16.05 6.90
N ASP A 653 35.96 -16.45 5.63
CA ASP A 653 35.43 -17.74 5.19
C ASP A 653 36.18 -18.91 5.85
N SER A 654 37.51 -18.85 5.91
CA SER A 654 38.35 -19.93 6.45
C SER A 654 38.47 -19.92 7.98
N ALA A 655 38.54 -18.73 8.59
CA ALA A 655 38.78 -18.56 10.02
C ALA A 655 37.52 -18.18 10.80
N VAL A 656 36.36 -17.97 10.18
CA VAL A 656 35.12 -17.74 10.91
C VAL A 656 34.02 -18.69 10.47
N LEU A 657 33.66 -18.69 9.18
CA LEU A 657 32.52 -19.45 8.69
C LEU A 657 32.75 -20.96 8.73
N ALA A 658 33.87 -21.45 8.18
CA ALA A 658 34.16 -22.88 8.12
C ALA A 658 34.24 -23.56 9.50
N PRO A 659 34.93 -22.99 10.52
CA PRO A 659 34.95 -23.55 11.87
C PRO A 659 33.57 -23.58 12.56
N LEU A 660 32.69 -22.63 12.24
CA LEU A 660 31.31 -22.62 12.72
C LEU A 660 30.40 -23.61 11.97
N GLY A 661 30.94 -24.34 10.99
CA GLY A 661 30.18 -25.25 10.14
C GLY A 661 29.27 -24.54 9.13
N MET A 662 29.48 -23.24 8.87
CA MET A 662 28.70 -22.46 7.92
C MET A 662 29.17 -22.68 6.48
N THR A 663 29.10 -23.94 6.01
CA THR A 663 29.71 -24.38 4.74
C THR A 663 28.98 -23.88 3.49
N ARG A 664 27.78 -23.32 3.64
CA ARG A 664 26.97 -22.72 2.56
C ARG A 664 26.95 -21.21 2.64
N SER A 665 27.81 -20.62 3.47
CA SER A 665 27.97 -19.19 3.63
C SER A 665 29.28 -18.71 3.07
N THR A 666 29.30 -17.49 2.54
CA THR A 666 30.53 -16.84 2.09
C THR A 666 30.43 -15.34 2.20
N THR A 667 31.54 -14.71 2.57
CA THR A 667 31.75 -13.27 2.53
C THR A 667 32.24 -12.79 1.17
N ARG A 668 32.55 -13.70 0.24
CA ARG A 668 32.81 -13.37 -1.16
C ARG A 668 31.50 -12.95 -1.85
N PHE A 669 31.64 -12.08 -2.84
CA PHE A 669 30.53 -11.73 -3.71
C PHE A 669 30.21 -12.90 -4.64
N VAL A 670 28.93 -13.23 -4.75
CA VAL A 670 28.40 -14.33 -5.57
C VAL A 670 27.20 -13.78 -6.33
N THR A 671 27.11 -14.07 -7.62
CA THR A 671 25.96 -13.72 -8.43
C THR A 671 25.01 -14.90 -8.60
N GLN A 672 23.77 -14.64 -9.01
CA GLN A 672 22.84 -15.71 -9.37
C GLN A 672 23.27 -16.50 -10.61
N ALA A 673 24.22 -15.98 -11.41
CA ALA A 673 24.82 -16.73 -12.51
C ALA A 673 25.84 -17.75 -12.01
N ASP A 674 26.57 -17.43 -10.95
CA ASP A 674 27.55 -18.32 -10.31
C ASP A 674 26.86 -19.39 -9.43
N ASP A 675 25.72 -19.04 -8.83
CA ASP A 675 24.97 -19.90 -7.92
C ASP A 675 23.46 -19.81 -8.12
N SER A 676 22.86 -20.85 -8.71
CA SER A 676 21.41 -20.93 -8.96
C SER A 676 20.56 -21.10 -7.70
N THR A 677 21.18 -21.37 -6.54
CA THR A 677 20.50 -21.44 -5.24
C THR A 677 20.37 -20.08 -4.55
N LEU A 678 21.11 -19.06 -5.02
CA LEU A 678 20.99 -17.68 -4.57
C LEU A 678 19.66 -17.09 -5.04
N ALA A 679 18.89 -16.57 -4.11
CA ALA A 679 17.63 -15.92 -4.43
C ALA A 679 17.83 -14.69 -5.31
N MET A 680 16.84 -14.45 -6.16
CA MET A 680 16.70 -13.20 -6.88
C MET A 680 16.08 -12.18 -5.93
N GLY A 681 16.61 -10.97 -5.85
CA GLY A 681 15.95 -9.89 -5.10
C GLY A 681 14.91 -9.20 -5.98
N HIS A 682 13.97 -8.47 -5.39
CA HIS A 682 12.88 -7.85 -6.13
C HIS A 682 12.53 -6.45 -5.61
N PHE A 683 12.19 -5.54 -6.54
CA PHE A 683 11.67 -4.20 -6.20
C PHE A 683 10.16 -4.20 -5.95
N ASP A 684 9.45 -5.15 -6.55
CA ASP A 684 8.02 -5.34 -6.41
C ASP A 684 7.68 -6.81 -6.74
N LEU A 685 6.40 -7.21 -6.76
CA LEU A 685 5.96 -8.59 -7.07
C LEU A 685 6.32 -9.07 -8.50
N SER A 686 6.95 -8.22 -9.30
CA SER A 686 7.17 -8.39 -10.73
C SER A 686 8.59 -8.14 -11.22
N THR A 687 9.31 -7.25 -10.56
CA THR A 687 10.58 -6.68 -11.00
C THR A 687 11.70 -7.32 -10.19
N VAL A 688 12.39 -8.23 -10.85
CA VAL A 688 13.64 -8.83 -10.38
C VAL A 688 14.81 -7.85 -10.45
N ALA A 689 15.72 -7.94 -9.49
CA ALA A 689 16.99 -7.25 -9.55
C ALA A 689 18.12 -8.19 -9.09
N PRO A 690 19.12 -8.42 -9.96
CA PRO A 690 20.27 -9.25 -9.62
C PRO A 690 21.08 -8.62 -8.49
N THR A 691 21.85 -9.45 -7.79
CA THR A 691 22.75 -8.93 -6.75
C THR A 691 23.88 -8.14 -7.39
N VAL A 692 24.21 -7.01 -6.77
CA VAL A 692 25.33 -6.15 -7.17
C VAL A 692 26.39 -6.11 -6.08
N ALA A 693 27.65 -6.07 -6.49
CA ALA A 693 28.75 -5.91 -5.56
C ALA A 693 28.74 -4.47 -5.04
N PHE A 694 29.03 -4.28 -3.75
CA PHE A 694 29.13 -2.95 -3.16
C PHE A 694 30.54 -2.70 -2.65
N PRO A 695 31.13 -1.52 -2.86
CA PRO A 695 32.49 -1.22 -2.37
C PRO A 695 32.72 -1.45 -0.87
N VAL A 696 31.72 -1.19 -0.03
CA VAL A 696 31.80 -1.38 1.44
C VAL A 696 31.54 -2.83 1.87
N ARG A 697 32.15 -3.81 1.20
CA ARG A 697 31.87 -5.24 1.39
C ARG A 697 31.92 -5.72 2.84
N PRO A 698 32.91 -5.37 3.69
CA PRO A 698 32.91 -5.79 5.09
C PRO A 698 31.68 -5.32 5.89
N ALA A 699 30.97 -4.31 5.40
CA ALA A 699 29.77 -3.80 6.04
C ALA A 699 28.49 -4.52 5.61
N ILE A 700 28.45 -5.19 4.44
CA ILE A 700 27.18 -5.66 3.86
C ILE A 700 27.25 -6.99 3.09
N GLN A 701 28.43 -7.48 2.71
CA GLN A 701 28.55 -8.68 1.88
C GLN A 701 28.55 -9.93 2.75
N LEU A 702 27.44 -10.67 2.71
CA LEU A 702 27.33 -12.03 3.23
C LEU A 702 26.21 -12.74 2.48
N THR A 703 26.59 -13.82 1.81
CA THR A 703 25.65 -14.76 1.19
C THR A 703 25.53 -15.98 2.08
N THR A 704 24.32 -16.32 2.56
CA THR A 704 24.12 -17.36 3.59
C THR A 704 22.77 -18.07 3.46
N THR A 705 22.52 -19.10 4.28
CA THR A 705 21.25 -19.84 4.38
C THR A 705 20.65 -19.69 5.78
N ALA A 706 19.37 -20.03 5.95
CA ALA A 706 18.73 -20.01 7.28
C ALA A 706 19.40 -20.97 8.27
N GLU A 707 19.87 -22.12 7.78
CA GLU A 707 20.55 -23.14 8.57
C GLU A 707 21.92 -22.66 9.07
N ASP A 708 22.76 -22.08 8.20
CA ASP A 708 24.06 -21.55 8.61
C ASP A 708 23.91 -20.39 9.58
N MET A 709 22.90 -19.54 9.40
CA MET A 709 22.60 -18.48 10.35
C MET A 709 22.11 -19.01 11.70
N ALA A 710 21.49 -20.19 11.76
CA ALA A 710 21.19 -20.85 13.02
C ALA A 710 22.47 -21.33 13.74
N ARG A 711 23.50 -21.77 13.00
CA ARG A 711 24.82 -22.12 13.55
C ARG A 711 25.52 -20.89 14.12
N LEU A 712 25.54 -19.78 13.37
CA LEU A 712 26.04 -18.50 13.87
C LEU A 712 25.29 -18.07 15.13
N ALA A 713 23.96 -18.11 15.10
CA ALA A 713 23.13 -17.72 16.24
C ALA A 713 23.40 -18.57 17.49
N ARG A 714 23.60 -19.89 17.31
CA ARG A 714 24.00 -20.80 18.39
C ARG A 714 25.35 -20.42 18.99
N PHE A 715 26.33 -20.10 18.15
CA PHE A 715 27.61 -19.63 18.64
C PHE A 715 27.49 -18.30 19.40
N LEU A 716 26.69 -17.35 18.89
CA LEU A 716 26.50 -16.05 19.54
C LEU A 716 25.84 -16.12 20.93
N VAL A 717 25.15 -17.22 21.27
CA VAL A 717 24.61 -17.45 22.60
C VAL A 717 25.49 -18.35 23.47
N SER A 718 26.57 -18.93 22.93
CA SER A 718 27.44 -19.87 23.66
C SER A 718 28.46 -19.17 24.58
N ASP A 719 29.39 -19.95 25.13
CA ASP A 719 30.55 -19.49 25.90
C ASP A 719 31.77 -19.13 25.03
N GLY A 720 31.61 -19.07 23.71
CA GLY A 720 32.67 -18.71 22.77
C GLY A 720 33.64 -19.84 22.43
N ARG A 721 33.34 -21.09 22.82
CA ARG A 721 34.15 -22.27 22.48
C ARG A 721 33.59 -23.01 21.26
N ILE A 722 34.48 -23.71 20.54
CA ILE A 722 34.14 -24.73 19.55
C ILE A 722 34.89 -26.00 19.94
N GLY A 723 34.15 -27.03 20.36
CA GLY A 723 34.74 -28.19 21.04
C GLY A 723 35.53 -27.74 22.27
N ASP A 724 36.77 -28.22 22.41
CA ASP A 724 37.64 -27.88 23.54
C ASP A 724 38.52 -26.64 23.32
N SER A 725 38.32 -25.89 22.22
CA SER A 725 39.13 -24.72 21.90
C SER A 725 38.36 -23.42 22.13
N VAL A 726 39.01 -22.44 22.77
CA VAL A 726 38.50 -21.06 22.81
C VAL A 726 38.56 -20.49 21.40
N PHE A 727 37.41 -20.16 20.84
CA PHE A 727 37.31 -19.58 19.51
C PHE A 727 37.26 -18.06 19.58
N VAL A 728 36.37 -17.53 20.42
CA VAL A 728 36.34 -16.14 20.85
C VAL A 728 36.23 -16.13 22.38
N ASP A 729 36.98 -15.26 23.04
CA ASP A 729 36.91 -15.12 24.49
C ASP A 729 35.47 -14.84 24.95
N ALA A 730 35.04 -15.54 26.01
CA ALA A 730 33.67 -15.46 26.50
C ALA A 730 33.28 -14.04 26.91
N ALA A 731 34.20 -13.25 27.47
CA ALA A 731 33.92 -11.88 27.86
C ALA A 731 33.72 -10.97 26.64
N LEU A 732 34.49 -11.19 25.56
CA LEU A 732 34.30 -10.48 24.30
C LEU A 732 32.96 -10.82 23.64
N LEU A 733 32.58 -12.10 23.62
CA LEU A 733 31.30 -12.54 23.06
C LEU A 733 30.12 -11.96 23.85
N GLN A 734 30.20 -11.99 25.19
CA GLN A 734 29.19 -11.41 26.07
C GLN A 734 29.13 -9.87 25.99
N ALA A 735 30.21 -9.21 25.57
CA ALA A 735 30.24 -7.77 25.37
C ALA A 735 29.52 -7.32 24.09
N MET A 736 29.25 -8.23 23.14
CA MET A 736 28.45 -7.89 21.96
C MET A 736 27.07 -7.40 22.36
N ALA A 737 26.61 -6.32 21.72
CA ALA A 737 25.40 -5.55 22.05
C ALA A 737 25.41 -4.79 23.39
N ARG A 738 26.44 -4.96 24.23
CA ARG A 738 26.56 -4.22 25.50
C ARG A 738 27.40 -2.96 25.31
N ALA A 739 26.75 -1.91 24.83
CA ALA A 739 27.38 -0.59 24.74
C ALA A 739 27.93 -0.17 26.12
N SER A 740 29.18 0.27 26.13
CA SER A 740 29.89 0.68 27.35
C SER A 740 30.67 1.99 27.18
N THR A 741 31.02 2.34 25.93
CA THR A 741 31.87 3.50 25.62
C THR A 741 31.06 4.79 25.52
N THR A 742 29.85 4.74 24.95
CA THR A 742 29.03 5.93 24.70
C THR A 742 28.58 6.61 25.99
N ASP A 743 28.36 7.92 25.93
CA ASP A 743 27.88 8.71 27.06
C ASP A 743 26.48 8.26 27.50
N ALA A 744 25.64 7.80 26.57
CA ALA A 744 24.35 7.21 26.87
C ALA A 744 24.48 5.89 27.66
N ALA A 745 25.41 5.02 27.27
CA ALA A 745 25.71 3.79 28.00
C ALA A 745 26.29 4.07 29.40
N ARG A 746 27.21 5.04 29.51
CA ARG A 746 27.77 5.49 30.79
C ARG A 746 26.72 6.11 31.72
N ALA A 747 25.67 6.71 31.15
CA ALA A 747 24.49 7.18 31.89
C ALA A 747 23.48 6.06 32.21
N GLY A 748 23.84 4.79 31.98
CA GLY A 748 23.03 3.63 32.36
C GLY A 748 21.86 3.35 31.41
N LEU A 749 21.93 3.77 30.14
CA LEU A 749 20.98 3.31 29.12
C LEU A 749 21.42 1.95 28.59
N GLY A 750 20.57 0.93 28.75
CA GLY A 750 20.86 -0.43 28.28
C GLY A 750 20.67 -0.65 26.77
N VAL A 751 20.05 0.29 26.05
CA VAL A 751 19.92 0.24 24.59
C VAL A 751 21.19 0.83 23.96
N GLY A 752 21.81 0.12 23.02
CA GLY A 752 23.01 0.60 22.33
C GLY A 752 23.67 -0.45 21.43
N TYR A 753 24.49 0.03 20.49
CA TYR A 753 25.27 -0.83 19.59
C TYR A 753 26.66 -1.08 20.16
N ALA A 754 27.12 -2.33 20.13
CA ALA A 754 28.48 -2.69 20.49
C ALA A 754 28.93 -3.95 19.77
N LEU A 755 30.17 -3.92 19.28
CA LEU A 755 30.87 -5.08 18.70
C LEU A 755 30.03 -5.87 17.69
N GLY A 756 29.28 -5.20 16.82
CA GLY A 756 28.51 -5.85 15.76
C GLY A 756 27.08 -6.26 16.08
N LEU A 757 26.53 -5.93 17.26
CA LEU A 757 25.11 -6.15 17.59
C LEU A 757 24.50 -4.93 18.32
N LEU A 758 23.18 -4.77 18.20
CA LEU A 758 22.39 -3.73 18.85
C LEU A 758 21.51 -4.36 19.93
N ARG A 759 21.66 -3.94 21.19
CA ARG A 759 20.70 -4.31 22.24
C ARG A 759 19.45 -3.47 22.12
N ARG A 760 18.32 -4.13 21.88
CA ARG A 760 17.06 -3.47 21.53
C ARG A 760 15.87 -4.26 22.00
N ASP A 761 14.85 -3.54 22.45
CA ASP A 761 13.50 -4.07 22.63
C ASP A 761 12.74 -4.14 21.31
N ARG A 762 12.22 -5.31 20.93
CA ARG A 762 11.35 -5.49 19.78
C ARG A 762 10.28 -6.52 20.10
N TYR A 763 9.02 -6.17 19.82
CA TYR A 763 7.87 -7.05 20.03
C TYR A 763 7.75 -7.58 21.47
N GLY A 764 8.08 -6.75 22.46
CA GLY A 764 8.01 -7.12 23.87
C GLY A 764 9.18 -7.98 24.37
N ALA A 765 10.20 -8.20 23.55
CA ALA A 765 11.41 -8.94 23.90
C ALA A 765 12.67 -8.08 23.74
N VAL A 766 13.59 -8.15 24.71
CA VAL A 766 14.87 -7.44 24.65
C VAL A 766 15.94 -8.41 24.18
N GLY A 767 16.44 -8.19 22.97
CA GLY A 767 17.42 -9.05 22.32
C GLY A 767 18.66 -8.30 21.84
N HIS A 768 19.69 -9.06 21.51
CA HIS A 768 20.87 -8.58 20.80
C HIS A 768 20.64 -8.80 19.31
N CYS A 769 20.35 -7.73 18.58
CA CYS A 769 19.85 -7.81 17.20
C CYS A 769 20.74 -7.09 16.20
N HIS A 770 20.69 -7.51 14.94
CA HIS A 770 21.16 -6.73 13.81
C HIS A 770 20.13 -6.76 12.68
N LEU A 771 19.83 -5.59 12.10
CA LEU A 771 19.01 -5.48 10.91
C LEU A 771 19.91 -5.32 9.68
N GLY A 772 19.57 -6.05 8.63
CA GLY A 772 20.26 -6.04 7.36
C GLY A 772 19.37 -5.44 6.29
N ASN A 773 19.92 -4.50 5.53
CA ASN A 773 19.35 -4.05 4.27
C ASN A 773 20.49 -4.02 3.24
N GLN A 774 20.22 -4.51 2.03
CA GLN A 774 21.08 -4.44 0.86
C GLN A 774 20.21 -4.44 -0.40
N GLY A 775 19.94 -3.25 -0.92
CA GLY A 775 19.09 -3.05 -2.11
C GLY A 775 17.72 -3.69 -1.91
N ASN A 776 17.51 -4.81 -2.59
CA ASN A 776 16.26 -5.57 -2.66
C ASN A 776 16.23 -6.80 -1.73
N PHE A 777 17.09 -6.82 -0.71
CA PHE A 777 17.11 -7.81 0.37
C PHE A 777 17.01 -7.14 1.73
N ARG A 778 16.28 -7.81 2.63
CA ARG A 778 16.22 -7.48 4.06
C ARG A 778 16.57 -8.70 4.89
N ALA A 779 17.26 -8.52 6.00
CA ALA A 779 17.43 -9.55 7.01
C ALA A 779 17.28 -9.01 8.43
N VAL A 780 17.01 -9.93 9.36
CA VAL A 780 17.05 -9.69 10.80
C VAL A 780 17.69 -10.89 11.47
N LEU A 781 18.63 -10.63 12.37
CA LEU A 781 19.18 -11.59 13.31
C LEU A 781 18.91 -11.04 14.71
N CYS A 782 18.35 -11.84 15.62
CA CYS A 782 18.20 -11.49 17.02
C CYS A 782 18.55 -12.70 17.87
N VAL A 783 19.47 -12.53 18.82
CA VAL A 783 19.86 -13.56 19.79
C VAL A 783 19.48 -13.12 21.21
N TYR A 784 19.14 -14.09 22.04
CA TYR A 784 18.71 -13.94 23.43
C TYR A 784 19.59 -14.85 24.31
N PRO A 785 20.81 -14.41 24.65
CA PRO A 785 21.81 -15.28 25.28
C PRO A 785 21.35 -15.89 26.61
N GLN A 786 20.59 -15.14 27.42
CA GLN A 786 20.09 -15.61 28.71
C GLN A 786 19.15 -16.81 28.58
N GLN A 787 18.38 -16.87 27.49
CA GLN A 787 17.42 -17.94 27.22
C GLN A 787 17.96 -18.98 26.22
N GLN A 788 19.21 -18.86 25.74
CA GLN A 788 19.77 -19.73 24.68
C GLN A 788 18.84 -19.83 23.46
N ARG A 789 18.28 -18.69 23.04
CA ARG A 789 17.28 -18.60 21.96
C ARG A 789 17.70 -17.60 20.90
N ALA A 790 17.29 -17.80 19.66
CA ALA A 790 17.54 -16.85 18.59
C ALA A 790 16.54 -16.98 17.44
N MET A 791 16.38 -15.90 16.68
CA MET A 791 15.71 -15.91 15.38
C MET A 791 16.61 -15.30 14.31
N PHE A 792 16.45 -15.83 13.10
CA PHE A 792 16.93 -15.22 11.88
C PHE A 792 15.81 -15.25 10.83
N ALA A 793 15.68 -14.18 10.06
CA ALA A 793 14.84 -14.14 8.88
C ALA A 793 15.50 -13.30 7.79
N SER A 794 15.40 -13.76 6.55
CA SER A 794 15.87 -13.06 5.36
C SER A 794 14.78 -13.05 4.29
N TYR A 795 14.68 -11.92 3.59
CA TYR A 795 13.63 -11.62 2.64
C TYR A 795 14.26 -11.14 1.34
N ASN A 796 13.76 -11.62 0.20
CA ASN A 796 14.15 -11.20 -1.14
C ASN A 796 13.12 -10.22 -1.74
N SER A 797 12.61 -9.34 -0.88
CA SER A 797 11.57 -8.35 -1.17
C SER A 797 12.11 -6.95 -0.90
N ASP A 798 11.56 -5.97 -1.60
CA ASP A 798 11.92 -4.56 -1.46
C ASP A 798 11.74 -4.06 -0.01
N PRO A 799 12.83 -3.64 0.66
CA PRO A 799 12.79 -3.08 1.99
C PRO A 799 12.00 -1.78 2.13
N GLU A 800 11.77 -1.05 1.04
CA GLU A 800 11.03 0.23 1.06
C GLU A 800 9.52 0.03 1.07
N SER A 801 9.00 -0.98 0.36
CA SER A 801 7.57 -1.24 0.23
C SER A 801 7.03 -2.36 1.13
N GLY A 802 7.88 -3.32 1.55
CA GLY A 802 7.44 -4.49 2.31
C GLY A 802 7.08 -4.24 3.78
N ASN A 803 5.96 -4.81 4.27
CA ASN A 803 5.63 -4.83 5.70
C ASN A 803 6.09 -6.12 6.39
N PHE A 804 7.37 -6.16 6.76
CA PHE A 804 8.01 -7.32 7.39
C PHE A 804 7.66 -7.51 8.88
N ALA A 805 7.01 -6.52 9.51
CA ALA A 805 6.76 -6.55 10.95
C ALA A 805 5.88 -7.73 11.37
N ALA A 806 4.93 -8.12 10.50
CA ALA A 806 4.02 -9.22 10.76
C ALA A 806 4.75 -10.57 10.84
N VAL A 807 5.75 -10.81 9.99
CA VAL A 807 6.53 -12.06 10.01
C VAL A 807 7.53 -12.04 11.17
N ASP A 808 8.25 -10.91 11.34
CA ASP A 808 9.21 -10.75 12.43
C ASP A 808 8.55 -10.94 13.81
N SER A 809 7.31 -10.46 14.02
CA SER A 809 6.61 -10.63 15.30
C SER A 809 6.20 -12.08 15.55
N LEU A 810 5.72 -12.79 14.53
CA LEU A 810 5.38 -14.23 14.64
C LEU A 810 6.59 -15.08 15.06
N LEU A 811 7.78 -14.74 14.55
CA LEU A 811 9.02 -15.42 14.90
C LEU A 811 9.45 -15.14 16.34
N VAL A 812 9.31 -13.90 16.82
CA VAL A 812 9.59 -13.56 18.23
C VAL A 812 8.58 -14.20 19.17
N ASP A 813 7.28 -14.17 18.84
CA ASP A 813 6.23 -14.81 19.63
C ASP A 813 6.50 -16.32 19.79
N ALA A 814 7.00 -16.98 18.74
CA ALA A 814 7.34 -18.40 18.77
C ALA A 814 8.54 -18.75 19.65
N LEU A 815 9.38 -17.77 20.00
CA LEU A 815 10.53 -17.95 20.88
C LEU A 815 10.16 -17.86 22.36
N ASP A 816 9.01 -17.30 22.74
CA ASP A 816 8.58 -17.15 24.14
C ASP A 816 9.65 -16.46 25.03
N VAL A 817 10.17 -15.32 24.56
CA VAL A 817 11.29 -14.55 25.17
C VAL A 817 10.85 -13.21 25.76
N SER A 818 9.62 -13.13 26.26
CA SER A 818 9.01 -11.90 26.79
C SER A 818 9.85 -11.27 27.91
N ALA A 819 10.07 -9.95 27.83
CA ALA A 819 10.75 -9.18 28.86
C ALA A 819 9.75 -8.67 29.90
N SER A 820 10.10 -8.72 31.20
CA SER A 820 9.32 -8.08 32.26
C SER A 820 9.54 -6.56 32.23
N GLY A 821 8.46 -5.79 32.09
CA GLY A 821 8.53 -4.33 32.11
C GLY A 821 8.96 -3.81 33.47
N SER A 822 9.89 -2.86 33.51
CA SER A 822 10.22 -2.17 34.76
C SER A 822 9.05 -1.26 35.21
N PRO A 823 8.76 -1.11 36.51
CA PRO A 823 7.75 -0.15 36.96
C PRO A 823 8.14 1.30 36.59
N ALA A 824 7.13 2.16 36.43
CA ALA A 824 7.37 3.59 36.19
C ALA A 824 7.95 4.23 37.46
N ALA A 825 8.98 5.07 37.31
CA ALA A 825 9.57 5.82 38.41
C ALA A 825 8.95 7.22 38.49
N ALA A 826 8.75 7.74 39.70
CA ALA A 826 8.30 9.11 39.91
C ALA A 826 9.43 10.11 39.60
N VAL A 827 9.14 11.16 38.84
CA VAL A 827 10.04 12.29 38.53
C VAL A 827 9.34 13.60 38.89
N THR A 828 10.10 14.62 39.28
CA THR A 828 9.58 15.94 39.64
C THR A 828 9.32 16.82 38.40
N ASN A 829 8.16 17.50 38.37
CA ASN A 829 7.69 18.37 37.27
C ASN A 829 8.71 19.41 36.78
N ALA A 830 9.50 20.01 37.70
CA ALA A 830 10.46 21.07 37.37
C ALA A 830 11.59 20.61 36.41
N THR A 831 11.99 19.33 36.48
CA THR A 831 13.07 18.76 35.65
C THR A 831 12.60 18.51 34.21
N LEU A 832 11.31 18.17 34.03
CA LEU A 832 10.75 17.86 32.71
C LEU A 832 10.54 19.11 31.86
N ARG A 833 10.04 20.20 32.46
CA ARG A 833 9.85 21.47 31.73
C ARG A 833 11.14 22.06 31.20
N ALA A 834 12.28 21.78 31.83
CA ALA A 834 13.59 22.22 31.35
C ALA A 834 13.98 21.60 29.99
N LEU A 835 13.36 20.46 29.64
CA LEU A 835 13.55 19.75 28.37
C LEU A 835 12.62 20.26 27.25
N ASP A 836 11.73 21.21 27.53
CA ASP A 836 10.85 21.78 26.51
C ASP A 836 11.67 22.54 25.46
N GLY A 837 11.51 22.15 24.19
CA GLY A 837 12.31 22.76 23.14
C GLY A 837 12.27 22.06 21.81
N TRP A 838 13.09 22.59 20.90
CA TRP A 838 13.38 21.96 19.62
C TRP A 838 14.70 21.23 19.71
N TYR A 839 14.76 20.06 19.09
CA TYR A 839 15.94 19.20 19.05
C TYR A 839 16.22 18.75 17.61
N GLU A 840 17.49 18.51 17.29
CA GLU A 840 17.93 17.98 16.00
C GLU A 840 18.86 16.77 16.22
N VAL A 841 18.84 15.82 15.27
CA VAL A 841 19.74 14.65 15.33
C VAL A 841 21.19 15.11 15.09
N THR A 842 22.11 14.67 15.94
CA THR A 842 23.54 14.97 15.84
C THR A 842 24.40 13.72 16.09
N PRO A 843 25.39 13.43 15.22
CA PRO A 843 25.58 14.02 13.91
C PRO A 843 24.50 13.54 12.93
N ALA A 844 24.30 14.28 11.84
CA ALA A 844 23.54 13.77 10.70
C ALA A 844 24.26 12.55 10.09
N ARG A 845 23.51 11.55 9.61
CA ARG A 845 24.11 10.31 9.10
C ARG A 845 25.03 10.56 7.90
N PHE A 846 24.57 11.37 6.94
CA PHE A 846 25.35 11.76 5.75
C PHE A 846 25.68 13.25 5.83
N GLN A 847 26.96 13.59 5.95
CA GLN A 847 27.37 14.99 6.13
C GLN A 847 26.91 15.91 4.99
N GLN A 848 26.93 15.44 3.74
CA GLN A 848 26.51 16.20 2.56
C GLN A 848 25.04 16.68 2.65
N PHE A 849 24.19 15.97 3.38
CA PHE A 849 22.76 16.29 3.53
C PHE A 849 22.42 16.93 4.88
N ALA A 850 23.41 17.15 5.77
CA ALA A 850 23.18 17.62 7.13
C ALA A 850 22.35 18.91 7.22
N TYR A 851 22.56 19.86 6.29
CA TYR A 851 21.76 21.09 6.24
C TYR A 851 20.29 20.83 5.88
N LEU A 852 20.03 19.95 4.91
CA LEU A 852 18.66 19.59 4.51
C LEU A 852 17.97 18.78 5.60
N ASP A 853 18.69 17.84 6.22
CA ASP A 853 18.20 17.08 7.37
C ASP A 853 17.81 18.04 8.50
N ALA A 854 18.63 19.04 8.80
CA ALA A 854 18.34 20.03 9.83
C ALA A 854 17.10 20.90 9.54
N LEU A 855 16.70 21.06 8.27
CA LEU A 855 15.47 21.75 7.91
C LEU A 855 14.22 20.90 8.14
N ALA A 856 14.33 19.58 7.99
CA ALA A 856 13.20 18.64 7.93
C ALA A 856 13.05 17.73 9.15
N SER A 857 14.11 17.50 9.93
CA SER A 857 14.17 16.49 11.00
C SER A 857 14.06 17.05 12.42
N ALA A 858 13.67 18.32 12.57
CA ALA A 858 13.50 18.93 13.89
C ALA A 858 12.42 18.18 14.69
N VAL A 859 12.73 17.89 15.97
CA VAL A 859 11.82 17.23 16.92
C VAL A 859 11.41 18.23 17.98
N ARG A 860 10.11 18.40 18.17
CA ARG A 860 9.57 19.17 19.29
C ARG A 860 9.44 18.25 20.50
N VAL A 861 10.12 18.59 21.59
CA VAL A 861 9.99 17.93 22.88
C VAL A 861 9.16 18.81 23.79
N THR A 862 8.12 18.24 24.40
CA THR A 862 7.22 18.93 25.35
C THR A 862 6.88 18.06 26.54
N ALA A 863 6.95 18.60 27.74
CA ALA A 863 6.48 17.94 28.96
C ALA A 863 4.95 17.82 28.97
N ILE A 864 4.45 16.67 29.42
CA ILE A 864 3.05 16.41 29.71
C ILE A 864 2.91 16.08 31.19
N GLY A 865 2.32 17.00 31.96
CA GLY A 865 2.18 16.84 33.39
C GLY A 865 3.54 16.66 34.08
N ASP A 866 3.59 15.71 35.02
CA ASP A 866 4.71 15.57 35.94
C ASP A 866 5.58 14.34 35.66
N SER A 867 5.21 13.50 34.69
CA SER A 867 5.83 12.17 34.50
C SER A 867 6.09 11.77 33.04
N ALA A 868 5.77 12.63 32.06
CA ALA A 868 5.90 12.27 30.65
C ALA A 868 6.45 13.39 29.77
N LEU A 869 7.08 12.99 28.66
CA LEU A 869 7.49 13.84 27.55
C LEU A 869 6.79 13.37 26.28
N THR A 870 6.51 14.31 25.39
CA THR A 870 6.13 14.02 24.01
C THR A 870 7.26 14.40 23.08
N PHE A 871 7.64 13.45 22.23
CA PHE A 871 8.58 13.61 21.13
C PHE A 871 7.81 13.70 19.82
N ALA A 872 7.67 14.90 19.28
CA ALA A 872 6.91 15.18 18.06
C ALA A 872 7.84 15.58 16.91
N PRO A 873 8.26 14.64 16.05
CA PRO A 873 9.03 14.96 14.84
C PRO A 873 8.19 15.76 13.84
N LEU A 874 8.83 16.67 13.11
CA LEU A 874 8.16 17.50 12.11
C LEU A 874 7.57 16.65 10.97
N GLY A 875 6.24 16.58 10.89
CA GLY A 875 5.52 15.78 9.89
C GLY A 875 5.40 14.28 10.20
N GLY A 876 5.88 13.81 11.36
CA GLY A 876 5.78 12.41 11.79
C GLY A 876 4.80 12.17 12.94
N THR A 877 4.71 10.92 13.41
CA THR A 877 3.87 10.55 14.56
C THR A 877 4.56 10.88 15.89
N ALA A 878 3.84 11.59 16.76
CA ALA A 878 4.34 11.92 18.08
C ALA A 878 4.45 10.65 18.95
N ARG A 879 5.53 10.54 19.73
CA ARG A 879 5.78 9.44 20.65
C ARG A 879 5.70 9.94 22.09
N HIS A 880 5.05 9.17 22.95
CA HIS A 880 5.00 9.44 24.38
C HIS A 880 6.11 8.67 25.10
N LEU A 881 6.88 9.40 25.90
CA LEU A 881 7.92 8.85 26.77
C LEU A 881 7.51 9.06 28.23
N THR A 882 7.40 7.98 28.98
CA THR A 882 7.15 8.01 30.43
C THR A 882 8.47 7.94 31.19
N ALA A 883 8.57 8.60 32.33
CA ALA A 883 9.74 8.51 33.18
C ALA A 883 10.05 7.06 33.62
N ALA A 884 11.32 6.68 33.52
CA ALA A 884 11.87 5.38 33.95
C ALA A 884 13.09 5.56 34.90
N GLY A 885 13.30 6.78 35.39
CA GLY A 885 14.39 7.20 36.27
C GLY A 885 14.47 8.73 36.31
N SER A 886 15.44 9.29 37.04
CA SER A 886 15.65 10.75 37.14
C SER A 886 16.00 11.41 35.80
N ASP A 887 16.69 10.68 34.93
CA ASP A 887 17.26 11.11 33.66
C ASP A 887 16.90 10.15 32.50
N ARG A 888 16.17 9.07 32.78
CA ARG A 888 15.81 8.02 31.82
C ARG A 888 14.32 8.00 31.53
N PHE A 889 13.99 7.73 30.28
CA PHE A 889 12.62 7.70 29.78
C PHE A 889 12.37 6.44 28.95
N ARG A 890 11.12 6.01 28.95
CA ARG A 890 10.65 4.82 28.25
C ARG A 890 9.56 5.18 27.27
N ALA A 891 9.79 4.85 26.00
CA ALA A 891 8.78 5.01 24.96
C ALA A 891 7.63 4.02 25.13
N THR A 892 6.43 4.42 24.69
CA THR A 892 5.25 3.55 24.66
C THR A 892 5.56 2.24 23.92
N GLY A 893 5.19 1.10 24.51
CA GLY A 893 5.44 -0.23 23.94
C GLY A 893 6.85 -0.78 24.13
N ARG A 894 7.70 -0.13 24.93
CA ARG A 894 9.00 -0.66 25.37
C ARG A 894 8.90 -1.17 26.80
N SER A 895 9.68 -2.20 27.13
CA SER A 895 9.82 -2.83 28.44
C SER A 895 10.88 -2.14 29.31
N GLU A 896 11.94 -1.61 28.69
CA GLU A 896 13.07 -0.93 29.35
C GLU A 896 13.15 0.56 29.00
N ALA A 897 13.99 1.30 29.72
CA ALA A 897 14.35 2.67 29.35
C ALA A 897 14.91 2.70 27.92
N SER A 898 14.33 3.56 27.09
CA SER A 898 14.71 3.69 25.68
C SER A 898 15.37 5.02 25.36
N HIS A 899 15.33 5.99 26.28
CA HIS A 899 15.99 7.28 26.14
C HIS A 899 16.66 7.68 27.45
N VAL A 900 17.73 8.47 27.35
CA VAL A 900 18.43 9.09 28.48
C VAL A 900 18.76 10.54 28.17
N VAL A 901 18.67 11.39 29.18
CA VAL A 901 19.06 12.80 29.14
C VAL A 901 20.45 12.91 29.73
N ILE A 902 21.39 13.42 28.95
CA ILE A 902 22.81 13.54 29.35
C ILE A 902 23.34 14.94 29.03
N ARG A 903 24.49 15.28 29.61
CA ARG A 903 25.27 16.45 29.17
C ARG A 903 26.35 15.98 28.21
N ASN A 904 26.43 16.60 27.05
CA ASN A 904 27.47 16.31 26.07
C ASN A 904 28.81 16.98 26.46
N ALA A 905 29.84 16.79 25.63
CA ALA A 905 31.19 17.32 25.87
C ALA A 905 31.24 18.86 25.99
N GLU A 906 30.32 19.56 25.34
CA GLU A 906 30.19 21.02 25.41
C GLU A 906 29.30 21.50 26.58
N GLY A 907 28.87 20.59 27.46
CA GLY A 907 28.02 20.88 28.62
C GLY A 907 26.53 21.06 28.31
N ASN A 908 26.13 20.88 27.06
CA ASN A 908 24.75 21.03 26.60
C ASN A 908 23.92 19.79 26.94
N THR A 909 22.66 20.00 27.32
CA THR A 909 21.69 18.92 27.51
C THR A 909 21.31 18.31 26.16
N VAL A 910 21.55 17.02 26.02
CA VAL A 910 21.15 16.21 24.87
C VAL A 910 20.32 15.02 25.33
N ILE A 911 19.49 14.49 24.43
CA ILE A 911 18.69 13.29 24.68
C ILE A 911 19.20 12.21 23.75
N SER A 912 19.51 11.02 24.23
CA SER A 912 19.99 9.91 23.41
C SER A 912 19.04 8.73 23.52
N ASP A 913 18.73 8.06 22.41
CA ASP A 913 18.00 6.79 22.40
C ASP A 913 18.92 5.56 22.32
N GLY A 914 20.23 5.78 22.48
CA GLY A 914 21.28 4.77 22.33
C GLY A 914 21.74 4.56 20.89
N THR A 915 20.95 4.98 19.89
CA THR A 915 21.29 4.89 18.46
C THR A 915 21.42 6.24 17.77
N GLN A 916 20.69 7.23 18.25
CA GLN A 916 20.70 8.63 17.82
C GLN A 916 20.83 9.51 19.06
N THR A 917 21.49 10.65 18.87
CA THR A 917 21.59 11.70 19.89
C THR A 917 20.92 12.96 19.35
N PHE A 918 20.06 13.55 20.17
CA PHE A 918 19.25 14.72 19.88
C PHE A 918 19.78 15.90 20.68
N ALA A 919 20.34 16.90 19.99
CA ALA A 919 20.83 18.12 20.62
C ALA A 919 19.80 19.23 20.54
N ARG A 920 19.68 20.02 21.61
CA ARG A 920 18.78 21.16 21.65
C ARG A 920 19.20 22.22 20.63
N VAL A 921 18.24 22.68 19.84
CA VAL A 921 18.43 23.78 18.89
C VAL A 921 17.54 24.96 19.28
N SER A 922 18.09 26.18 19.18
CA SER A 922 17.30 27.38 19.49
C SER A 922 16.24 27.61 18.41
N ALA A 923 15.04 28.01 18.83
CA ALA A 923 13.95 28.33 17.91
C ALA A 923 14.38 29.42 16.91
N GLY A 924 15.15 30.42 17.35
CA GLY A 924 15.69 31.46 16.47
C GLY A 924 16.58 30.92 15.35
N ARG A 925 17.48 29.97 15.65
CA ARG A 925 18.32 29.33 14.62
C ARG A 925 17.47 28.54 13.62
N LEU A 926 16.47 27.81 14.11
CA LEU A 926 15.54 27.04 13.27
C LEU A 926 14.71 27.97 12.35
N TYR A 927 14.13 29.04 12.90
CA TYR A 927 13.39 30.03 12.14
C TYR A 927 14.27 30.75 11.13
N LEU A 928 15.53 31.05 11.45
CA LEU A 928 16.48 31.66 10.51
C LEU A 928 16.74 30.72 9.32
N ARG A 929 16.99 29.43 9.57
CA ARG A 929 17.16 28.41 8.52
C ARG A 929 15.90 28.28 7.65
N TRP A 930 14.73 28.16 8.26
CA TRP A 930 13.45 28.08 7.54
C TRP A 930 13.13 29.35 6.75
N THR A 931 13.44 30.53 7.30
CA THR A 931 13.22 31.80 6.62
C THR A 931 14.18 31.93 5.43
N SER A 932 15.46 31.61 5.60
CA SER A 932 16.44 31.62 4.50
C SER A 932 16.03 30.65 3.38
N ALA A 933 15.65 29.42 3.72
CA ALA A 933 15.17 28.45 2.73
C ALA A 933 13.85 28.88 2.07
N GLY A 934 12.88 29.36 2.85
CA GLY A 934 11.57 29.80 2.35
C GLY A 934 11.68 31.01 1.42
N LEU A 935 12.46 32.02 1.79
CA LEU A 935 12.74 33.20 0.96
C LEU A 935 13.54 32.83 -0.29
N GLY A 936 14.53 31.95 -0.17
CA GLY A 936 15.30 31.43 -1.31
C GLY A 936 14.42 30.71 -2.32
N ILE A 937 13.60 29.76 -1.88
CA ILE A 937 12.65 29.02 -2.74
C ILE A 937 11.65 29.98 -3.37
N PHE A 938 11.04 30.87 -2.59
CA PHE A 938 10.12 31.88 -3.09
C PHE A 938 10.77 32.76 -4.17
N ALA A 939 12.02 33.18 -3.93
CA ALA A 939 12.77 34.00 -4.87
C ALA A 939 13.04 33.26 -6.19
N LEU A 940 13.53 32.01 -6.13
CA LEU A 940 13.78 31.19 -7.32
C LEU A 940 12.49 30.98 -8.15
N LEU A 941 11.38 30.63 -7.50
CA LEU A 941 10.09 30.44 -8.19
C LEU A 941 9.58 31.74 -8.83
N THR A 942 9.75 32.86 -8.14
CA THR A 942 9.31 34.18 -8.63
C THR A 942 10.19 34.67 -9.78
N ILE A 943 11.51 34.47 -9.71
CA ILE A 943 12.45 34.76 -10.80
C ILE A 943 12.08 33.95 -12.04
N LEU A 944 11.84 32.65 -11.88
CA LEU A 944 11.45 31.78 -12.98
C LEU A 944 10.16 32.27 -13.65
N ALA A 945 9.11 32.56 -12.87
CA ALA A 945 7.84 33.04 -13.41
C ALA A 945 7.99 34.38 -14.14
N ARG A 946 8.65 35.37 -13.52
CA ARG A 946 8.84 36.72 -14.09
C ARG A 946 9.74 36.69 -15.31
N GLY A 947 10.87 35.99 -15.22
CA GLY A 947 11.85 35.86 -16.30
C GLY A 947 11.29 35.11 -17.50
N THR A 948 10.49 34.06 -17.27
CA THR A 948 9.80 33.33 -18.35
C THR A 948 8.78 34.23 -19.05
N TRP A 949 7.93 34.94 -18.29
CA TRP A 949 6.93 35.86 -18.86
C TRP A 949 7.59 36.98 -19.69
N ARG A 950 8.65 37.60 -19.16
CA ARG A 950 9.39 38.65 -19.88
C ARG A 950 10.15 38.12 -21.08
N GLY A 951 10.74 36.92 -20.99
CA GLY A 951 11.39 36.23 -22.10
C GLY A 951 10.41 35.96 -23.25
N LEU A 952 9.24 35.40 -22.95
CA LEU A 952 8.18 35.16 -23.95
C LEU A 952 7.68 36.46 -24.60
N ARG A 953 7.51 37.53 -23.81
CA ARG A 953 7.15 38.85 -24.32
C ARG A 953 8.25 39.43 -25.22
N ALA A 954 9.52 39.31 -24.83
CA ALA A 954 10.65 39.80 -25.61
C ALA A 954 10.82 39.05 -26.95
N ILE A 955 10.60 37.73 -26.97
CA ILE A 955 10.57 36.92 -28.20
C ILE A 955 9.47 37.40 -29.15
N ARG A 956 8.26 37.64 -28.61
CA ARG A 956 7.11 38.15 -29.40
C ARG A 956 7.39 39.51 -30.04
N HIS A 957 8.26 40.33 -29.45
CA HIS A 957 8.62 41.65 -29.96
C HIS A 957 10.03 41.72 -30.60
N ARG A 958 10.64 40.58 -30.94
CA ARG A 958 12.01 40.48 -31.51
C ARG A 958 13.10 41.23 -30.71
N ALA A 959 12.93 41.33 -29.39
CA ALA A 959 13.87 41.95 -28.46
C ALA A 959 14.54 40.92 -27.52
N ALA A 960 14.60 39.64 -27.96
CA ALA A 960 15.16 38.54 -27.20
C ALA A 960 16.65 38.75 -26.95
N GLY A 961 17.00 39.24 -25.77
CA GLY A 961 18.38 39.52 -25.36
C GLY A 961 18.53 40.70 -24.39
N ALA A 962 17.48 41.51 -24.22
CA ALA A 962 17.53 42.72 -23.42
C ALA A 962 17.21 42.52 -21.92
N ASP A 963 16.66 41.38 -21.48
CA ASP A 963 16.32 41.19 -20.06
C ASP A 963 17.51 40.66 -19.24
N PRO A 964 17.98 41.40 -18.22
CA PRO A 964 19.03 40.94 -17.31
C PRO A 964 18.69 39.64 -16.54
N LEU A 965 17.41 39.33 -16.31
CA LEU A 965 17.00 38.12 -15.57
C LEU A 965 17.17 36.81 -16.36
N ARG A 966 17.50 36.89 -17.66
CA ARG A 966 17.58 35.72 -18.55
C ARG A 966 18.53 34.64 -18.04
N TYR A 967 19.68 35.00 -17.47
CA TYR A 967 20.67 34.03 -17.03
C TYR A 967 20.14 33.20 -15.86
N ALA A 968 19.61 33.85 -14.82
CA ALA A 968 19.02 33.20 -13.66
C ALA A 968 17.80 32.35 -14.05
N THR A 969 16.97 32.84 -14.97
CA THR A 969 15.81 32.10 -15.47
C THR A 969 16.24 30.79 -16.13
N ILE A 970 17.27 30.83 -16.98
CA ILE A 970 17.83 29.64 -17.64
C ILE A 970 18.45 28.69 -16.60
N GLY A 971 19.25 29.20 -15.66
CA GLY A 971 19.85 28.37 -14.61
C GLY A 971 18.81 27.65 -13.74
N ILE A 972 17.74 28.35 -13.35
CA ILE A 972 16.63 27.76 -12.58
C ILE A 972 15.84 26.75 -13.43
N ALA A 973 15.61 27.04 -14.71
CA ALA A 973 14.94 26.11 -15.61
C ALA A 973 15.75 24.82 -15.79
N LEU A 974 17.07 24.92 -15.96
CA LEU A 974 17.98 23.76 -16.03
C LEU A 974 17.93 22.94 -14.73
N LEU A 975 17.94 23.61 -13.57
CA LEU A 975 17.79 22.94 -12.28
C LEU A 975 16.46 22.19 -12.15
N LEU A 976 15.36 22.74 -12.66
CA LEU A 976 14.05 22.09 -12.61
C LEU A 976 13.89 20.94 -13.62
N LEU A 977 14.67 20.97 -14.71
CA LEU A 977 14.72 19.87 -15.68
C LEU A 977 15.58 18.71 -15.18
N ALA A 978 16.59 18.96 -14.33
CA ALA A 978 17.50 17.93 -13.86
C ALA A 978 16.80 16.75 -13.13
N PRO A 979 15.79 16.97 -12.26
CA PRO A 979 15.01 15.89 -11.66
C PRO A 979 14.23 15.01 -12.64
N VAL A 980 13.86 15.54 -13.81
CA VAL A 980 13.11 14.77 -14.83
C VAL A 980 13.97 13.62 -15.38
N ALA A 981 15.29 13.78 -15.41
CA ALA A 981 16.20 12.73 -15.84
C ALA A 981 16.22 11.51 -14.91
N TYR A 982 15.82 11.67 -13.63
CA TYR A 982 15.70 10.55 -12.70
C TYR A 982 14.45 9.68 -12.93
N LEU A 983 13.47 10.12 -13.73
CA LEU A 983 12.35 9.26 -14.13
C LEU A 983 12.82 8.03 -14.94
N PHE A 984 14.05 8.08 -15.46
CA PHE A 984 14.65 7.05 -16.29
C PHE A 984 15.93 6.47 -15.69
N THR A 985 16.23 6.78 -14.43
CA THR A 985 17.44 6.29 -13.74
C THR A 985 17.03 5.30 -12.67
N ASP A 986 17.69 4.13 -12.64
CA ASP A 986 17.50 3.14 -11.57
C ASP A 986 17.86 3.74 -10.20
N ALA A 987 17.04 3.49 -9.19
CA ALA A 987 17.28 3.95 -7.82
C ALA A 987 18.63 3.43 -7.27
N MET A 988 19.03 2.21 -7.65
CA MET A 988 20.34 1.66 -7.31
C MET A 988 21.49 2.31 -8.07
N ALA A 989 21.23 3.11 -9.11
CA ALA A 989 22.25 3.86 -9.87
C ALA A 989 22.39 5.32 -9.43
N ILE A 990 21.75 5.74 -8.32
CA ILE A 990 21.81 7.12 -7.82
C ILE A 990 23.25 7.57 -7.51
N GLY A 991 24.13 6.66 -7.12
CA GLY A 991 25.54 6.97 -6.93
C GLY A 991 26.42 6.82 -8.18
N ASP A 992 25.89 6.32 -9.31
CA ASP A 992 26.70 6.15 -10.53
C ASP A 992 26.85 7.46 -11.32
N PRO A 993 27.90 7.66 -12.14
CA PRO A 993 28.00 8.81 -13.04
C PRO A 993 27.06 8.66 -14.24
N THR A 994 25.75 8.82 -14.01
CA THR A 994 24.69 8.79 -15.01
C THR A 994 24.47 10.16 -15.65
N PHE A 995 23.79 10.22 -16.79
CA PHE A 995 23.42 11.50 -17.42
C PHE A 995 22.58 12.38 -16.48
N ALA A 996 21.68 11.76 -15.70
CA ALA A 996 20.88 12.45 -14.68
C ALA A 996 21.76 13.08 -13.60
N ASN A 997 22.68 12.30 -13.02
CA ASN A 997 23.58 12.77 -11.97
C ASN A 997 24.53 13.87 -12.48
N LEU A 998 25.13 13.69 -13.66
CA LEU A 998 25.97 14.69 -14.29
C LEU A 998 25.19 15.99 -14.59
N GLY A 999 23.95 15.86 -15.06
CA GLY A 999 23.05 16.98 -15.31
C GLY A 999 22.70 17.75 -14.05
N VAL A 1000 22.43 17.07 -12.94
CA VAL A 1000 22.15 17.68 -11.64
C VAL A 1000 23.37 18.39 -11.08
N ALA A 1001 24.55 17.79 -11.15
CA ALA A 1001 25.78 18.44 -10.72
C ALA A 1001 26.08 19.70 -11.56
N ALA A 1002 25.90 19.61 -12.88
CA ALA A 1002 26.06 20.75 -13.78
C ALA A 1002 25.04 21.85 -13.47
N ALA A 1003 23.76 21.50 -13.29
CA ALA A 1003 22.72 22.46 -12.98
C ALA A 1003 22.92 23.14 -11.61
N THR A 1004 23.32 22.37 -10.60
CA THR A 1004 23.61 22.88 -9.25
C THR A 1004 24.89 23.73 -9.21
N LEU A 1005 25.88 23.45 -10.07
CA LEU A 1005 27.05 24.29 -10.27
C LEU A 1005 26.72 25.60 -11.01
N LEU A 1006 25.90 25.52 -12.07
CA LEU A 1006 25.55 26.66 -12.92
C LEU A 1006 24.56 27.62 -12.23
N LEU A 1007 23.73 27.13 -11.31
CA LEU A 1007 22.74 27.94 -10.61
C LEU A 1007 23.33 29.20 -9.95
N PRO A 1008 24.31 29.11 -9.01
CA PRO A 1008 24.88 30.31 -8.39
C PRO A 1008 25.56 31.24 -9.41
N ILE A 1009 26.22 30.69 -10.44
CA ILE A 1009 26.85 31.46 -11.52
C ILE A 1009 25.81 32.27 -12.29
N SER A 1010 24.68 31.65 -12.63
CA SER A 1010 23.59 32.27 -13.39
C SER A 1010 22.88 33.39 -12.62
N LEU A 1011 22.75 33.24 -11.29
CA LEU A 1011 22.21 34.25 -10.39
C LEU A 1011 23.15 35.45 -10.31
N LEU A 1012 24.45 35.23 -10.13
CA LEU A 1012 25.48 36.28 -10.09
C LEU A 1012 25.58 37.03 -11.44
N ALA A 1013 25.49 36.31 -12.56
CA ALA A 1013 25.48 36.92 -13.90
C ALA A 1013 24.26 37.84 -14.10
N SER A 1014 23.09 37.44 -13.62
CA SER A 1014 21.88 38.29 -13.67
C SER A 1014 22.00 39.49 -12.75
N LEU A 1015 22.59 39.31 -11.56
CA LEU A 1015 22.83 40.37 -10.61
C LEU A 1015 23.78 41.44 -11.19
N ALA A 1016 24.91 41.02 -11.76
CA ALA A 1016 25.86 41.89 -12.43
C ALA A 1016 25.22 42.63 -13.63
N ALA A 1017 24.41 41.93 -14.42
CA ALA A 1017 23.70 42.54 -15.56
C ALA A 1017 22.66 43.61 -15.14
N ILE A 1018 22.02 43.46 -13.98
CA ILE A 1018 21.12 44.50 -13.44
C ILE A 1018 21.92 45.70 -12.93
N ILE A 1019 23.01 45.46 -12.17
CA ILE A 1019 23.85 46.54 -11.63
C ILE A 1019 24.45 47.38 -12.76
N GLY A 1020 25.02 46.75 -13.78
CA GLY A 1020 25.65 47.44 -14.91
C GLY A 1020 24.69 48.22 -15.83
N ARG A 1021 23.37 47.94 -15.76
CA ARG A 1021 22.34 48.63 -16.58
C ARG A 1021 21.47 49.62 -15.79
N GLY A 1022 21.79 49.85 -14.51
CA GLY A 1022 20.99 50.67 -13.61
C GLY A 1022 19.80 49.94 -12.98
N THR A 1023 19.47 50.33 -11.74
CA THR A 1023 18.47 49.67 -10.89
C THR A 1023 17.06 50.28 -10.98
N ALA A 1024 16.90 51.39 -11.70
CA ALA A 1024 15.62 52.06 -11.90
C ALA A 1024 14.59 51.10 -12.53
N GLY A 1025 13.45 50.91 -11.85
CA GLY A 1025 12.39 49.99 -12.27
C GLY A 1025 12.65 48.49 -12.03
N ARG A 1026 13.80 48.09 -11.47
CA ARG A 1026 14.20 46.68 -11.25
C ARG A 1026 14.46 46.30 -9.79
N ARG A 1027 14.02 47.13 -8.83
CA ARG A 1027 14.25 46.92 -7.38
C ARG A 1027 13.76 45.54 -6.89
N VAL A 1028 12.59 45.10 -7.34
CA VAL A 1028 12.04 43.78 -6.98
C VAL A 1028 12.94 42.65 -7.49
N ASP A 1029 13.45 42.76 -8.72
CA ASP A 1029 14.28 41.73 -9.33
C ASP A 1029 15.65 41.64 -8.62
N LEU A 1030 16.19 42.78 -8.18
CA LEU A 1030 17.41 42.85 -7.36
C LEU A 1030 17.22 42.12 -6.02
N VAL A 1031 16.12 42.40 -5.31
CA VAL A 1031 15.80 41.74 -4.03
C VAL A 1031 15.68 40.24 -4.20
N LEU A 1032 14.97 39.78 -5.22
CA LEU A 1032 14.80 38.34 -5.48
C LEU A 1032 16.16 37.66 -5.78
N LEU A 1033 17.01 38.29 -6.60
CA LEU A 1033 18.34 37.73 -6.88
C LEU A 1033 19.21 37.65 -5.62
N VAL A 1034 19.19 38.68 -4.76
CA VAL A 1034 19.93 38.66 -3.49
C VAL A 1034 19.44 37.52 -2.58
N LEU A 1035 18.13 37.34 -2.44
CA LEU A 1035 17.55 36.25 -1.62
C LEU A 1035 17.92 34.86 -2.17
N ALA A 1036 17.84 34.67 -3.49
CA ALA A 1036 18.21 33.42 -4.14
C ALA A 1036 19.72 33.13 -4.01
N THR A 1037 20.58 34.13 -4.26
CA THR A 1037 22.03 34.00 -4.11
C THR A 1037 22.41 33.71 -2.67
N GLN A 1038 21.81 34.40 -1.70
CA GLN A 1038 22.05 34.17 -0.26
C GLN A 1038 21.78 32.71 0.11
N TRP A 1039 20.66 32.13 -0.34
CA TRP A 1039 20.34 30.74 -0.03
C TRP A 1039 21.28 29.75 -0.75
N CYS A 1040 21.64 30.01 -2.02
CA CYS A 1040 22.67 29.22 -2.71
C CYS A 1040 24.02 29.26 -1.99
N THR A 1041 24.43 30.42 -1.44
CA THR A 1041 25.65 30.53 -0.63
C THR A 1041 25.55 29.69 0.64
N VAL A 1042 24.39 29.67 1.31
CA VAL A 1042 24.17 28.79 2.47
C VAL A 1042 24.30 27.31 2.08
N LEU A 1043 23.70 26.89 0.98
CA LEU A 1043 23.82 25.51 0.48
C LEU A 1043 25.26 25.15 0.12
N ALA A 1044 25.99 26.05 -0.56
CA ALA A 1044 27.40 25.86 -0.89
C ALA A 1044 28.30 25.80 0.35
N ALA A 1045 28.08 26.67 1.33
CA ALA A 1045 28.84 26.69 2.59
C ALA A 1045 28.62 25.41 3.43
N ASN A 1046 27.49 24.73 3.24
CA ASN A 1046 27.20 23.42 3.86
C ASN A 1046 27.61 22.23 2.97
N GLY A 1047 28.37 22.46 1.89
CA GLY A 1047 28.88 21.40 1.02
C GLY A 1047 27.83 20.74 0.12
N PHE A 1048 26.64 21.33 -0.01
CA PHE A 1048 25.55 20.78 -0.82
C PHE A 1048 25.66 21.15 -2.32
N LEU A 1049 26.27 22.29 -2.64
CA LEU A 1049 26.50 22.74 -4.03
C LEU A 1049 28.00 22.74 -4.38
N PRO A 1050 28.40 22.16 -5.53
CA PRO A 1050 27.57 21.38 -6.47
C PRO A 1050 27.22 20.01 -5.89
N LEU A 1051 26.05 19.49 -6.29
CA LEU A 1051 25.59 18.18 -5.83
C LEU A 1051 26.22 17.08 -6.70
N MET A 1052 27.28 16.46 -6.19
CA MET A 1052 27.98 15.34 -6.85
C MET A 1052 27.71 14.05 -6.06
N LEU A 1053 26.85 13.18 -6.58
CA LEU A 1053 26.44 11.94 -5.87
C LEU A 1053 27.43 10.76 -6.08
N TRP A 1054 28.24 10.83 -7.13
CA TRP A 1054 29.22 9.80 -7.51
C TRP A 1054 30.64 10.07 -6.99
N ARG A 1055 30.81 11.14 -6.22
CA ARG A 1055 32.07 11.45 -5.56
C ARG A 1055 31.84 11.32 -4.09
#